data_AF-U2Q9Z6-F1
#
_entry.id   AF-U2Q9Z6-F1
#
_cell.length_a   1.000
_cell.length_b   1.000
_cell.length_c   1.000
_cell.angle_alpha   90.00
_cell.angle_beta   90.00
_cell.angle_gamma   90.00
#
_symmetry.space_group_name_H-M   'P 1'
#
loop_
_entity.id
_entity.type
_entity.pdbx_description
1 polymer ?
#
loop_
_entity_poly.entity_id
_entity_poly.type
_entity_poly.pdbx_seq_one_letter_code
_entity_poly.pdbx_strand_id
1 'polypeptide(L)'
;MKEATKEYKNKAIFEYRAFGAVNFETKVKSDEITDLYSFLNILFSEGVKTNVFLIIKNAEDEMKDAKNIALIKKIAETRYSNSDYNFTVIVVTEVETVPKDLEKFTSILDIPNMTKDEIEKYIWNFAKENNVNVDKKDVGEVAISLKGLTKLEIDHVLNMIIESKNNISISGRDIIIREKGQIIKKSSILEIIDFKEKIEEIGGLEGLKEWLSSKAQVFRRLDEAKKFGVDTPKGVLLVGMPGCGKSLAAKASARLFNVPLLRLDIGRLLGKYVGESEHNMRVALKTAESISPCILWIDEIEKAFAGIDQNGGASDITKRLFGQFLTWLQEKENTVFVVATANDITVFPPEFLRKGRFDEVFFIDFPNEEERERIFEIHLEKRGKMSDDINLKELAEETEGYCGADIEEIVKNAVENKFILETENEEEKKITTNNLLEATKSIDSLSNILSDKIDILKKSYKKFKIKSASQKIKNGKRIAGRPTFKDMVIVNGGKYTPSFFNEEREVCNLEVCKYLTTNDMWLEIMGNYEYFLSDRKNPLEVSWFAALEYCNKMSEKYGLKPVYDLSKIEEEGIEKINQLNGKSKYPGSADFKKTEGFRIPTELEWEWFARGGEIAIQNGTFNYKYSGSDKKDEVAWQLNNRDTGHDVGIKKPNQLGLYDCSGLLEEWCYDTYTYHSEFLSEKIPYVFDGGEILRVTRGDYGNLSSGCDRGGLCYSQSFRKAGLRIVRTI
;
A
#
# COMPACT_ATOMS: atom_id res chain seq x y z
N MET A 1 -1.83 -7.27 -43.91
CA MET A 1 -2.09 -7.02 -45.35
C MET A 1 -1.72 -8.19 -46.26
N LYS A 2 -0.44 -8.58 -46.41
CA LYS A 2 -0.06 -9.71 -47.29
C LYS A 2 -0.79 -11.00 -46.94
N GLU A 3 -0.84 -11.33 -45.66
CA GLU A 3 -1.51 -12.51 -45.12
C GLU A 3 -3.04 -12.39 -45.22
N ALA A 4 -3.60 -11.28 -44.73
CA ALA A 4 -5.04 -10.99 -44.80
C ALA A 4 -5.63 -10.94 -46.22
N THR A 5 -4.80 -10.71 -47.23
CA THR A 5 -5.25 -10.67 -48.63
C THR A 5 -4.84 -11.92 -49.42
N LYS A 6 -4.21 -12.93 -48.79
CA LYS A 6 -3.61 -14.09 -49.47
C LYS A 6 -4.59 -14.88 -50.33
N GLU A 7 -5.87 -14.88 -49.96
CA GLU A 7 -6.93 -15.62 -50.65
C GLU A 7 -7.47 -14.91 -51.92
N TYR A 8 -7.22 -13.61 -52.07
CA TYR A 8 -7.60 -12.86 -53.27
C TYR A 8 -6.63 -13.16 -54.41
N LYS A 9 -7.09 -13.93 -55.41
CA LYS A 9 -6.29 -14.33 -56.58
C LYS A 9 -5.95 -13.17 -57.52
N ASN A 10 -6.84 -12.17 -57.66
CA ASN A 10 -6.63 -10.97 -58.47
C ASN A 10 -6.74 -9.73 -57.58
N LYS A 11 -5.59 -9.19 -57.16
CA LYS A 11 -5.50 -8.02 -56.27
C LYS A 11 -4.35 -7.11 -56.65
N ALA A 12 -4.50 -5.83 -56.38
CA ALA A 12 -3.45 -4.84 -56.48
C ALA A 12 -3.30 -4.11 -55.14
N ILE A 13 -2.08 -4.06 -54.60
CA ILE A 13 -1.78 -3.37 -53.34
C ILE A 13 -0.90 -2.16 -53.64
N PHE A 14 -1.40 -0.99 -53.27
CA PHE A 14 -0.74 0.29 -53.48
C PHE A 14 -0.42 0.95 -52.14
N GLU A 15 0.65 1.73 -52.09
CA GLU A 15 1.03 2.52 -50.91
C GLU A 15 1.25 3.97 -51.32
N TYR A 16 0.72 4.89 -50.53
CA TYR A 16 0.91 6.33 -50.65
C TYR A 16 1.44 6.88 -49.33
N ARG A 17 2.40 7.79 -49.40
CA ARG A 17 2.96 8.49 -48.24
C ARG A 17 2.97 10.00 -48.50
N ALA A 18 3.19 10.85 -47.49
CA ALA A 18 3.28 12.31 -47.68
C ALA A 18 4.23 12.77 -48.80
N PHE A 19 5.19 11.95 -49.21
CA PHE A 19 6.13 12.27 -50.29
C PHE A 19 5.76 11.65 -51.65
N GLY A 20 4.60 11.02 -51.79
CA GLY A 20 4.09 10.46 -53.05
C GLY A 20 3.82 8.96 -53.01
N ALA A 21 3.50 8.39 -54.18
CA ALA A 21 3.21 6.97 -54.32
C ALA A 21 4.48 6.12 -54.15
N VAL A 22 4.34 4.98 -53.48
CA VAL A 22 5.43 4.07 -53.15
C VAL A 22 5.05 2.66 -53.56
N ASN A 23 5.99 1.95 -54.18
CA ASN A 23 5.80 0.54 -54.47
C ASN A 23 5.69 -0.26 -53.15
N PHE A 24 4.60 -1.01 -52.99
CA PHE A 24 4.33 -1.72 -51.74
C PHE A 24 5.38 -2.80 -51.40
N GLU A 25 6.01 -3.44 -52.40
CA GLU A 25 7.01 -4.49 -52.20
C GLU A 25 8.42 -3.91 -52.01
N THR A 26 8.86 -3.04 -52.92
CA THR A 26 10.24 -2.54 -52.93
C THR A 26 10.46 -1.30 -52.07
N LYS A 27 9.37 -0.65 -51.63
CA LYS A 27 9.38 0.63 -50.91
C LYS A 27 10.07 1.79 -51.66
N VAL A 28 10.25 1.64 -52.96
CA VAL A 28 10.79 2.68 -53.85
C VAL A 28 9.67 3.66 -54.22
N LYS A 29 9.98 4.96 -54.16
CA LYS A 29 9.06 6.04 -54.56
C LYS A 29 8.88 6.03 -56.08
N SER A 30 7.66 6.31 -56.52
CA SER A 30 7.36 6.63 -57.92
C SER A 30 7.54 8.13 -58.18
N ASP A 31 8.27 8.48 -59.24
CA ASP A 31 8.49 9.87 -59.64
C ASP A 31 7.30 10.46 -60.43
N GLU A 32 6.39 9.62 -60.90
CA GLU A 32 5.27 10.03 -61.76
C GLU A 32 4.05 10.55 -60.97
N ILE A 33 3.95 10.22 -59.68
CA ILE A 33 2.76 10.50 -58.87
C ILE A 33 3.16 11.28 -57.63
N THR A 34 2.83 12.58 -57.63
CA THR A 34 3.24 13.54 -56.61
C THR A 34 2.15 13.93 -55.63
N ASP A 35 0.88 13.69 -55.94
CA ASP A 35 -0.27 14.06 -55.11
C ASP A 35 -1.30 12.93 -55.01
N LEU A 36 -2.00 12.87 -53.86
CA LEU A 36 -2.96 11.81 -53.55
C LEU A 36 -4.19 11.86 -54.46
N TYR A 37 -4.61 13.05 -54.88
CA TYR A 37 -5.80 13.21 -55.73
C TYR A 37 -5.59 12.51 -57.07
N SER A 38 -4.48 12.83 -57.74
CA SER A 38 -4.08 12.21 -59.00
C SER A 38 -3.97 10.70 -58.84
N PHE A 39 -3.39 10.23 -57.72
CA PHE A 39 -3.26 8.81 -57.46
C PHE A 39 -4.59 8.10 -57.29
N LEU A 40 -5.48 8.64 -56.45
CA LEU A 40 -6.83 8.12 -56.24
C LEU A 40 -7.62 8.10 -57.55
N ASN A 41 -7.47 9.13 -58.40
CA ASN A 41 -8.19 9.24 -59.65
C ASN A 41 -7.75 8.19 -60.67
N ILE A 42 -6.45 7.90 -60.76
CA ILE A 42 -5.91 6.81 -61.59
C ILE A 42 -6.47 5.47 -61.09
N LEU A 43 -6.36 5.21 -59.80
CA LEU A 43 -6.78 3.94 -59.20
C LEU A 43 -8.30 3.73 -59.20
N PHE A 44 -9.10 4.81 -59.25
CA PHE A 44 -10.56 4.73 -59.26
C PHE A 44 -11.07 3.78 -60.36
N SER A 45 -10.50 3.85 -61.56
CA SER A 45 -10.92 2.98 -62.66
C SER A 45 -10.49 1.51 -62.50
N GLU A 46 -9.47 1.23 -61.70
CA GLU A 46 -8.92 -0.10 -61.49
C GLU A 46 -9.78 -0.95 -60.54
N GLY A 47 -10.56 -0.31 -59.66
CA GLY A 47 -11.46 -1.01 -58.73
C GLY A 47 -12.55 -1.84 -59.40
N VAL A 48 -12.87 -1.60 -60.69
CA VAL A 48 -13.79 -2.45 -61.48
C VAL A 48 -13.09 -3.71 -62.00
N LYS A 49 -11.77 -3.65 -62.23
CA LYS A 49 -11.01 -4.70 -62.90
C LYS A 49 -10.40 -5.71 -61.93
N THR A 50 -10.05 -5.25 -60.73
CA THR A 50 -9.34 -6.04 -59.72
C THR A 50 -9.66 -5.56 -58.31
N ASN A 51 -9.29 -6.36 -57.30
CA ASN A 51 -9.42 -5.95 -55.90
C ASN A 51 -8.28 -4.98 -55.55
N VAL A 52 -8.60 -3.69 -55.43
CA VAL A 52 -7.62 -2.64 -55.11
C VAL A 52 -7.57 -2.43 -53.60
N PHE A 53 -6.37 -2.51 -53.03
CA PHE A 53 -6.08 -2.15 -51.64
C PHE A 53 -5.08 -1.00 -51.63
N LEU A 54 -5.55 0.22 -51.31
CA LEU A 54 -4.71 1.40 -51.18
C LEU A 54 -4.39 1.67 -49.71
N ILE A 55 -3.11 1.78 -49.38
CA ILE A 55 -2.64 2.13 -48.04
C ILE A 55 -2.11 3.56 -48.07
N ILE A 56 -2.70 4.45 -47.30
CA ILE A 56 -2.25 5.84 -47.13
C ILE A 56 -1.58 5.92 -45.75
N LYS A 57 -0.31 6.33 -45.69
CA LYS A 57 0.45 6.47 -44.43
C LYS A 57 1.03 7.86 -44.28
N ASN A 58 0.92 8.45 -43.09
CA ASN A 58 1.56 9.72 -42.73
C ASN A 58 1.30 10.80 -43.81
N ALA A 59 0.04 10.98 -44.21
CA ALA A 59 -0.39 11.93 -45.24
C ALA A 59 -1.52 12.82 -44.71
N GLU A 60 -1.38 13.26 -43.46
CA GLU A 60 -2.42 13.96 -42.69
C GLU A 60 -2.88 15.25 -43.37
N ASP A 61 -1.96 16.02 -43.94
CA ASP A 61 -2.29 17.27 -44.61
C ASP A 61 -3.06 17.04 -45.91
N GLU A 62 -2.76 15.98 -46.65
CA GLU A 62 -3.54 15.60 -47.84
C GLU A 62 -4.91 15.06 -47.47
N MET A 63 -5.05 14.44 -46.29
CA MET A 63 -6.34 14.00 -45.75
C MET A 63 -7.21 15.15 -45.25
N LYS A 64 -6.69 16.38 -45.15
CA LYS A 64 -7.47 17.60 -44.90
C LYS A 64 -7.99 18.25 -46.18
N ASP A 65 -7.43 17.92 -47.34
CA ASP A 65 -7.86 18.49 -48.62
C ASP A 65 -9.26 17.98 -48.99
N ALA A 66 -10.19 18.92 -49.20
CA ALA A 66 -11.57 18.62 -49.57
C ALA A 66 -11.70 17.80 -50.86
N LYS A 67 -10.80 17.96 -51.83
CA LYS A 67 -10.80 17.20 -53.09
C LYS A 67 -10.48 15.73 -52.85
N ASN A 68 -9.50 15.45 -51.99
CA ASN A 68 -9.14 14.08 -51.61
C ASN A 68 -10.28 13.41 -50.85
N ILE A 69 -10.84 14.12 -49.86
CA ILE A 69 -12.00 13.63 -49.08
C ILE A 69 -13.18 13.31 -50.00
N ALA A 70 -13.52 14.21 -50.92
CA ALA A 70 -14.63 14.00 -51.85
C ALA A 70 -14.41 12.78 -52.76
N LEU A 71 -13.17 12.55 -53.23
CA LEU A 71 -12.86 11.40 -54.08
C LEU A 71 -12.86 10.09 -53.30
N ILE A 72 -12.35 10.07 -52.07
CA ILE A 72 -12.45 8.90 -51.17
C ILE A 72 -13.92 8.59 -50.86
N LYS A 73 -14.73 9.62 -50.61
CA LYS A 73 -16.18 9.46 -50.42
C LYS A 73 -16.85 8.84 -51.64
N LYS A 74 -16.51 9.33 -52.84
CA LYS A 74 -17.00 8.75 -54.11
C LYS A 74 -16.58 7.28 -54.28
N ILE A 75 -15.33 6.93 -53.94
CA ILE A 75 -14.86 5.54 -53.94
C ILE A 75 -15.72 4.68 -53.01
N ALA A 76 -15.97 5.15 -51.78
CA ALA A 76 -16.81 4.44 -50.81
C ALA A 76 -18.26 4.28 -51.31
N GLU A 77 -18.92 5.37 -51.74
CA GLU A 77 -20.29 5.34 -52.27
C GLU A 77 -20.42 4.39 -53.48
N THR A 78 -19.43 4.38 -54.38
CA THR A 78 -19.38 3.45 -55.51
C THR A 78 -19.25 2.01 -55.03
N ARG A 79 -18.43 1.74 -54.01
CA ARG A 79 -18.26 0.40 -53.43
C ARG A 79 -19.55 -0.14 -52.79
N TYR A 80 -20.36 0.72 -52.20
CA TYR A 80 -21.65 0.35 -51.60
C TYR A 80 -22.76 0.16 -52.64
N SER A 81 -22.72 0.91 -53.74
CA SER A 81 -23.75 0.86 -54.78
C SER A 81 -23.49 -0.18 -55.86
N ASN A 82 -22.23 -0.57 -56.08
CA ASN A 82 -21.84 -1.52 -57.11
C ASN A 82 -21.10 -2.72 -56.51
N SER A 83 -21.67 -3.92 -56.67
CA SER A 83 -21.09 -5.17 -56.17
C SER A 83 -19.77 -5.54 -56.85
N ASP A 84 -19.58 -5.12 -58.10
CA ASP A 84 -18.43 -5.49 -58.92
C ASP A 84 -17.25 -4.54 -58.72
N TYR A 85 -17.49 -3.39 -58.10
CA TYR A 85 -16.44 -2.44 -57.73
C TYR A 85 -15.79 -2.86 -56.41
N ASN A 86 -14.49 -3.14 -56.41
CA ASN A 86 -13.75 -3.62 -55.25
C ASN A 86 -12.52 -2.74 -54.99
N PHE A 87 -12.73 -1.70 -54.19
CA PHE A 87 -11.68 -0.78 -53.75
C PHE A 87 -11.77 -0.59 -52.24
N THR A 88 -10.67 -0.86 -51.53
CA THR A 88 -10.52 -0.60 -50.10
C THR A 88 -9.39 0.40 -49.86
N VAL A 89 -9.71 1.47 -49.13
CA VAL A 89 -8.73 2.46 -48.65
C VAL A 89 -8.43 2.16 -47.18
N ILE A 90 -7.16 2.07 -46.84
CA ILE A 90 -6.66 1.87 -45.48
C ILE A 90 -5.79 3.07 -45.14
N VAL A 91 -6.21 3.86 -44.15
CA VAL A 91 -5.45 5.01 -43.67
C VAL A 91 -4.74 4.61 -42.39
N VAL A 92 -3.42 4.79 -42.34
CA VAL A 92 -2.60 4.62 -41.15
C VAL A 92 -2.11 6.00 -40.72
N THR A 93 -2.58 6.45 -39.57
CA THR A 93 -2.26 7.76 -39.01
C THR A 93 -2.18 7.68 -37.49
N GLU A 94 -1.47 8.63 -36.89
CA GLU A 94 -1.37 8.80 -35.44
C GLU A 94 -2.50 9.69 -34.87
N VAL A 95 -3.30 10.33 -35.72
CA VAL A 95 -4.34 11.28 -35.33
C VAL A 95 -5.74 10.67 -35.47
N GLU A 96 -6.51 10.65 -34.39
CA GLU A 96 -7.89 10.09 -34.35
C GLU A 96 -8.97 11.03 -34.93
N THR A 97 -8.69 11.76 -36.01
CA THR A 97 -9.69 12.65 -36.62
C THR A 97 -10.11 12.12 -37.97
N VAL A 98 -11.27 11.46 -38.02
CA VAL A 98 -11.93 11.09 -39.28
C VAL A 98 -12.69 12.30 -39.81
N PRO A 99 -12.52 12.70 -41.09
CA PRO A 99 -13.32 13.75 -41.69
C PRO A 99 -14.82 13.43 -41.63
N LYS A 100 -15.66 14.41 -41.26
CA LYS A 100 -17.11 14.24 -41.09
C LYS A 100 -17.80 13.58 -42.28
N ASP A 101 -17.34 13.88 -43.49
CA ASP A 101 -17.87 13.33 -44.74
C ASP A 101 -17.62 11.81 -44.92
N LEU A 102 -16.64 11.26 -44.20
CA LEU A 102 -16.21 9.86 -44.30
C LEU A 102 -16.65 9.01 -43.11
N GLU A 103 -17.18 9.60 -42.03
CA GLU A 103 -17.54 8.88 -40.79
C GLU A 103 -18.43 7.66 -41.05
N LYS A 104 -19.44 7.78 -41.91
CA LYS A 104 -20.39 6.70 -42.24
C LYS A 104 -19.77 5.53 -43.01
N PHE A 105 -18.62 5.76 -43.65
CA PHE A 105 -17.95 4.80 -44.52
C PHE A 105 -16.66 4.25 -43.89
N THR A 106 -16.30 4.72 -42.71
CA THR A 106 -15.01 4.41 -42.07
C THR A 106 -15.21 3.41 -40.95
N SER A 107 -14.34 2.41 -40.89
CA SER A 107 -14.19 1.54 -39.73
C SER A 107 -12.80 1.80 -39.13
N ILE A 108 -12.77 2.09 -37.83
CA ILE A 108 -11.53 2.35 -37.10
C ILE A 108 -11.00 1.03 -36.55
N LEU A 109 -9.71 0.77 -36.78
CA LEU A 109 -9.00 -0.38 -36.25
C LEU A 109 -7.82 0.13 -35.43
N ASP A 110 -7.91 -0.01 -34.11
CA ASP A 110 -6.83 0.36 -33.22
C ASP A 110 -5.74 -0.72 -33.24
N ILE A 111 -4.49 -0.28 -33.42
CA ILE A 111 -3.32 -1.16 -33.34
C ILE A 111 -2.78 -1.04 -31.91
N PRO A 112 -3.01 -2.04 -31.03
CA PRO A 112 -2.51 -1.97 -29.67
C PRO A 112 -0.99 -2.12 -29.63
N ASN A 113 -0.37 -1.57 -28.59
CA ASN A 113 1.02 -1.86 -28.26
C ASN A 113 1.20 -3.33 -27.84
N MET A 114 2.44 -3.81 -27.93
CA MET A 114 2.76 -5.19 -27.56
C MET A 114 2.36 -5.49 -26.11
N THR A 115 1.75 -6.67 -25.93
CA THR A 115 1.45 -7.23 -24.61
C THR A 115 2.71 -7.62 -23.87
N LYS A 116 2.61 -7.86 -22.56
CA LYS A 116 3.75 -8.30 -21.74
C LYS A 116 4.41 -9.55 -22.33
N ASP A 117 3.62 -10.58 -22.66
CA ASP A 117 4.13 -11.85 -23.20
C ASP A 117 4.81 -11.69 -24.56
N GLU A 118 4.31 -10.76 -25.39
CA GLU A 118 4.96 -10.41 -26.67
C GLU A 118 6.27 -9.68 -26.45
N ILE A 119 6.33 -8.75 -25.50
CA ILE A 119 7.56 -8.04 -25.12
C ILE A 119 8.59 -9.02 -24.53
N GLU A 120 8.19 -9.97 -23.68
CA GLU A 120 9.10 -10.98 -23.15
C GLU A 120 9.73 -11.81 -24.27
N LYS A 121 8.92 -12.31 -25.22
CA LYS A 121 9.41 -13.01 -26.41
C LYS A 121 10.33 -12.13 -27.25
N TYR A 122 9.98 -10.85 -27.38
CA TYR A 122 10.79 -9.88 -28.12
C TYR A 122 12.17 -9.68 -27.49
N ILE A 123 12.24 -9.50 -26.16
CA ILE A 123 13.49 -9.39 -25.41
C ILE A 123 14.36 -10.63 -25.62
N TRP A 124 13.77 -11.84 -25.54
CA TRP A 124 14.52 -13.09 -25.77
C TRP A 124 15.10 -13.19 -27.18
N ASN A 125 14.31 -12.83 -28.20
CA ASN A 125 14.79 -12.83 -29.58
C ASN A 125 15.89 -11.79 -29.79
N PHE A 126 15.68 -10.57 -29.29
CA PHE A 126 16.63 -9.47 -29.39
C PHE A 126 17.96 -9.82 -28.71
N ALA A 127 17.92 -10.43 -27.52
CA ALA A 127 19.13 -10.86 -26.82
C ALA A 127 19.88 -11.97 -27.55
N LYS A 128 19.15 -12.91 -28.17
CA LYS A 128 19.73 -13.97 -28.99
C LYS A 128 20.41 -13.42 -30.25
N GLU A 129 19.80 -12.43 -30.91
CA GLU A 129 20.36 -11.79 -32.10
C GLU A 129 21.62 -10.97 -31.78
N ASN A 130 21.67 -10.33 -30.61
CA ASN A 130 22.77 -9.47 -30.17
C ASN A 130 23.81 -10.17 -29.28
N ASN A 131 23.70 -11.50 -29.05
CA ASN A 131 24.56 -12.28 -28.16
C ASN A 131 24.70 -11.72 -26.74
N VAL A 132 23.59 -11.22 -26.16
CA VAL A 132 23.57 -10.63 -24.82
C VAL A 132 22.93 -11.61 -23.83
N ASN A 133 23.48 -11.70 -22.62
CA ASN A 133 22.91 -12.51 -21.56
C ASN A 133 21.64 -11.84 -20.99
N VAL A 134 20.68 -12.65 -20.54
CA VAL A 134 19.42 -12.15 -19.96
C VAL A 134 19.09 -12.99 -18.74
N ASP A 135 18.88 -12.33 -17.60
CA ASP A 135 18.44 -13.04 -16.40
C ASP A 135 16.96 -13.42 -16.50
N LYS A 136 16.68 -14.73 -16.50
CA LYS A 136 15.31 -15.27 -16.56
C LYS A 136 14.39 -14.73 -15.47
N LYS A 137 14.92 -14.33 -14.30
CA LYS A 137 14.14 -13.78 -13.20
C LYS A 137 13.70 -12.33 -13.45
N ASP A 138 14.44 -11.60 -14.29
CA ASP A 138 14.27 -10.16 -14.49
C ASP A 138 13.45 -9.82 -15.74
N VAL A 139 13.37 -10.73 -16.72
CA VAL A 139 12.68 -10.48 -18.00
C VAL A 139 11.24 -9.99 -17.81
N GLY A 140 10.48 -10.62 -16.92
CA GLY A 140 9.09 -10.24 -16.69
C GLY A 140 8.96 -8.82 -16.12
N GLU A 141 9.86 -8.44 -15.23
CA GLU A 141 9.90 -7.09 -14.63
C GLU A 141 10.32 -6.04 -15.67
N VAL A 142 11.29 -6.35 -16.52
CA VAL A 142 11.71 -5.46 -17.63
C VAL A 142 10.61 -5.32 -18.68
N ALA A 143 9.92 -6.42 -19.02
CA ALA A 143 8.80 -6.41 -19.96
C ALA A 143 7.63 -5.56 -19.44
N ILE A 144 7.32 -5.63 -18.15
CA ILE A 144 6.33 -4.75 -17.50
C ILE A 144 6.74 -3.28 -17.63
N SER A 145 8.01 -2.95 -17.45
CA SER A 145 8.51 -1.58 -17.56
C SER A 145 8.51 -1.03 -19.00
N LEU A 146 8.75 -1.88 -20.00
CA LEU A 146 8.72 -1.53 -21.42
C LEU A 146 7.31 -1.46 -22.02
N LYS A 147 6.29 -1.99 -21.31
CA LYS A 147 4.90 -1.90 -21.73
C LYS A 147 4.52 -0.44 -22.05
N GLY A 148 3.72 -0.26 -23.10
CA GLY A 148 3.28 1.06 -23.56
C GLY A 148 4.22 1.73 -24.57
N LEU A 149 5.45 1.25 -24.70
CA LEU A 149 6.36 1.70 -25.75
C LEU A 149 6.06 1.01 -27.10
N THR A 150 6.26 1.74 -28.18
CA THR A 150 6.27 1.20 -29.53
C THR A 150 7.48 0.29 -29.75
N LYS A 151 7.43 -0.55 -30.79
CA LYS A 151 8.55 -1.44 -31.12
C LYS A 151 9.88 -0.68 -31.31
N LEU A 152 9.85 0.44 -32.01
CA LEU A 152 11.05 1.26 -32.27
C LEU A 152 11.64 1.84 -30.98
N GLU A 153 10.79 2.25 -30.04
CA GLU A 153 11.23 2.75 -28.74
C GLU A 153 11.81 1.64 -27.87
N ILE A 154 11.20 0.45 -27.90
CA ILE A 154 11.75 -0.73 -27.22
C ILE A 154 13.13 -1.07 -27.76
N ASP A 155 13.31 -1.08 -29.09
CA ASP A 155 14.62 -1.30 -29.71
C ASP A 155 15.64 -0.27 -29.23
N HIS A 156 15.29 1.01 -29.23
CA HIS A 156 16.18 2.08 -28.75
C HIS A 156 16.57 1.89 -27.27
N VAL A 157 15.60 1.58 -26.41
CA VAL A 157 15.83 1.39 -24.98
C VAL A 157 16.69 0.16 -24.69
N LEU A 158 16.42 -0.97 -25.36
CA LEU A 158 17.21 -2.19 -25.20
C LEU A 158 18.66 -1.97 -25.66
N ASN A 159 18.88 -1.25 -26.76
CA ASN A 159 20.23 -0.90 -27.21
C ASN A 159 21.01 -0.09 -26.15
N MET A 160 20.39 0.94 -25.56
CA MET A 160 21.04 1.72 -24.48
C MET A 160 21.35 0.89 -23.23
N ILE A 161 20.48 -0.07 -22.89
CA ILE A 161 20.73 -0.99 -21.76
C ILE A 161 21.96 -1.86 -22.04
N ILE A 162 22.09 -2.38 -23.26
CA ILE A 162 23.26 -3.16 -23.68
C ILE A 162 24.52 -2.30 -23.61
N GLU A 163 24.50 -1.10 -24.20
CA GLU A 163 25.68 -0.21 -24.23
C GLU A 163 26.18 0.17 -22.83
N SER A 164 25.26 0.39 -21.88
CA SER A 164 25.61 0.83 -20.53
C SER A 164 26.00 -0.30 -19.59
N LYS A 165 25.36 -1.48 -19.71
CA LYS A 165 25.44 -2.54 -18.68
C LYS A 165 25.82 -3.92 -19.22
N ASN A 166 25.91 -4.09 -20.53
CA ASN A 166 26.28 -5.33 -21.23
C ASN A 166 25.42 -6.57 -20.87
N ASN A 167 24.25 -6.36 -20.24
CA ASN A 167 23.29 -7.38 -19.81
C ASN A 167 21.91 -6.72 -19.63
N ILE A 168 20.84 -7.40 -20.06
CA ILE A 168 19.46 -6.95 -19.84
C ILE A 168 19.00 -7.47 -18.48
N SER A 169 18.95 -6.57 -17.49
CA SER A 169 18.54 -6.86 -16.10
C SER A 169 17.68 -5.74 -15.52
N ILE A 170 17.09 -5.95 -14.34
CA ILE A 170 16.33 -4.94 -13.58
C ILE A 170 17.13 -3.65 -13.35
N SER A 171 18.47 -3.75 -13.30
CA SER A 171 19.36 -2.61 -13.11
C SER A 171 19.40 -1.63 -14.30
N GLY A 172 18.79 -1.98 -15.44
CA GLY A 172 18.59 -1.10 -16.60
C GLY A 172 17.29 -0.27 -16.55
N ARG A 173 16.45 -0.44 -15.52
CA ARG A 173 15.15 0.25 -15.41
C ARG A 173 15.24 1.77 -15.41
N ASP A 174 16.29 2.34 -14.82
CA ASP A 174 16.46 3.80 -14.79
C ASP A 174 16.55 4.39 -16.21
N ILE A 175 17.10 3.63 -17.17
CA ILE A 175 17.18 4.01 -18.58
C ILE A 175 15.78 4.00 -19.21
N ILE A 176 14.98 2.96 -18.90
CA ILE A 176 13.60 2.84 -19.38
C ILE A 176 12.75 4.03 -18.87
N ILE A 177 12.87 4.34 -17.57
CA ILE A 177 12.18 5.48 -16.95
C ILE A 177 12.63 6.80 -17.60
N ARG A 178 13.94 6.97 -17.80
CA ARG A 178 14.51 8.16 -18.44
C ARG A 178 14.06 8.33 -19.89
N GLU A 179 13.77 7.24 -20.60
CA GLU A 179 13.35 7.35 -21.99
C GLU A 179 11.84 7.58 -22.15
N LYS A 180 11.03 6.94 -21.31
CA LYS A 180 9.65 7.36 -21.06
C LYS A 180 9.59 8.85 -20.66
N GLY A 181 10.59 9.28 -19.89
CA GLY A 181 11.10 10.65 -19.74
C GLY A 181 10.85 11.62 -20.89
N GLN A 182 11.51 11.32 -21.99
CA GLN A 182 11.61 12.21 -23.15
C GLN A 182 10.30 12.28 -23.93
N ILE A 183 9.51 11.21 -23.93
CA ILE A 183 8.17 11.19 -24.54
C ILE A 183 7.27 12.23 -23.86
N ILE A 184 7.36 12.35 -22.54
CA ILE A 184 6.47 13.22 -21.75
C ILE A 184 6.83 14.68 -21.87
N LYS A 185 8.13 14.99 -21.92
CA LYS A 185 8.59 16.38 -22.14
C LYS A 185 8.02 17.00 -23.42
N LYS A 186 7.67 16.18 -24.42
CA LYS A 186 7.06 16.64 -25.68
C LYS A 186 5.59 17.03 -25.57
N SER A 187 4.83 16.56 -24.55
CA SER A 187 3.39 16.83 -24.45
C SER A 187 3.06 18.18 -23.78
N SER A 188 4.02 18.85 -23.15
CA SER A 188 3.94 20.15 -22.43
C SER A 188 2.94 20.27 -21.26
N ILE A 189 1.96 19.36 -21.16
CA ILE A 189 0.91 19.32 -20.12
C ILE A 189 1.29 18.41 -18.95
N LEU A 190 2.05 17.35 -19.23
CA LEU A 190 2.56 16.41 -18.23
C LEU A 190 4.03 16.68 -17.95
N GLU A 191 4.40 16.62 -16.67
CA GLU A 191 5.78 16.76 -16.22
C GLU A 191 6.21 15.48 -15.51
N ILE A 192 7.40 14.96 -15.83
CA ILE A 192 7.98 13.88 -15.04
C ILE A 192 8.67 14.47 -13.84
N ILE A 193 8.31 13.95 -12.69
CA ILE A 193 8.91 14.34 -11.42
C ILE A 193 9.98 13.32 -11.07
N ASP A 194 11.23 13.74 -11.22
CA ASP A 194 12.36 13.06 -10.58
C ASP A 194 12.39 13.45 -9.11
N PHE A 195 12.36 12.45 -8.23
CA PHE A 195 12.55 12.70 -6.80
C PHE A 195 13.51 11.67 -6.21
N LYS A 196 14.41 12.12 -5.35
CA LYS A 196 15.53 11.32 -4.83
C LYS A 196 15.25 10.63 -3.49
N GLU A 197 14.23 11.11 -2.78
CA GLU A 197 13.96 10.74 -1.40
C GLU A 197 13.39 9.32 -1.28
N LYS A 198 13.62 8.68 -0.14
CA LYS A 198 13.11 7.32 0.14
C LYS A 198 11.82 7.39 0.98
N ILE A 199 11.08 6.29 1.03
CA ILE A 199 9.82 6.22 1.79
C ILE A 199 10.09 6.29 3.30
N GLU A 200 11.24 5.77 3.73
CA GLU A 200 11.72 5.78 5.11
C GLU A 200 12.07 7.21 5.60
N GLU A 201 12.22 8.15 4.66
CA GLU A 201 12.47 9.59 4.89
C GLU A 201 11.15 10.39 4.97
N ILE A 202 9.99 9.73 5.04
CA ILE A 202 8.70 10.37 5.32
C ILE A 202 8.25 9.99 6.73
N GLY A 203 8.21 10.97 7.63
CA GLY A 203 7.69 10.77 8.99
C GLY A 203 6.17 10.60 9.00
N GLY A 204 5.68 9.58 9.72
CA GLY A 204 4.25 9.31 9.89
C GLY A 204 3.52 8.74 8.67
N LEU A 205 2.21 8.93 8.62
CA LEU A 205 1.32 8.43 7.54
C LEU A 205 1.32 6.90 7.38
N GLU A 206 1.51 6.17 8.48
CA GLU A 206 1.67 4.70 8.46
C GLU A 206 0.48 3.97 7.84
N GLY A 207 -0.74 4.45 8.09
CA GLY A 207 -1.94 3.90 7.44
C GLY A 207 -1.91 4.03 5.92
N LEU A 208 -1.52 5.20 5.41
CA LEU A 208 -1.37 5.42 3.97
C LEU A 208 -0.23 4.58 3.39
N LYS A 209 0.92 4.49 4.07
CA LYS A 209 2.06 3.67 3.62
C LYS A 209 1.72 2.19 3.52
N GLU A 210 1.07 1.62 4.53
CA GLU A 210 0.60 0.22 4.53
C GLU A 210 -0.38 -0.03 3.38
N TRP A 211 -1.31 0.90 3.15
CA TRP A 211 -2.27 0.81 2.04
C TRP A 211 -1.58 0.82 0.68
N LEU A 212 -0.70 1.80 0.45
CA LEU A 212 0.05 1.94 -0.79
C LEU A 212 0.93 0.72 -1.01
N SER A 213 1.50 0.15 0.06
CA SER A 213 2.28 -1.10 0.00
C SER A 213 1.43 -2.29 -0.46
N SER A 214 0.23 -2.44 0.09
CA SER A 214 -0.71 -3.48 -0.35
C SER A 214 -1.11 -3.29 -1.82
N LYS A 215 -1.43 -2.05 -2.23
CA LYS A 215 -1.78 -1.73 -3.62
C LYS A 215 -0.60 -1.93 -4.57
N ALA A 216 0.62 -1.64 -4.16
CA ALA A 216 1.83 -1.90 -4.93
C ALA A 216 2.02 -3.41 -5.20
N GLN A 217 1.72 -4.28 -4.23
CA GLN A 217 1.78 -5.74 -4.45
C GLN A 217 0.77 -6.21 -5.51
N VAL A 218 -0.49 -5.73 -5.41
CA VAL A 218 -1.52 -6.00 -6.41
C VAL A 218 -1.11 -5.46 -7.79
N PHE A 219 -0.54 -4.26 -7.82
CA PHE A 219 -0.09 -3.60 -9.05
C PHE A 219 1.02 -4.37 -9.77
N ARG A 220 1.98 -4.95 -9.02
CA ARG A 220 3.07 -5.77 -9.58
C ARG A 220 2.58 -7.12 -10.11
N ARG A 221 1.59 -7.73 -9.46
CA ARG A 221 1.03 -9.04 -9.83
C ARG A 221 -0.34 -8.93 -10.51
N LEU A 222 -0.52 -7.92 -11.36
CA LEU A 222 -1.85 -7.54 -11.87
C LEU A 222 -2.56 -8.67 -12.63
N ASP A 223 -1.82 -9.46 -13.42
CA ASP A 223 -2.40 -10.57 -14.20
C ASP A 223 -2.91 -11.70 -13.29
N GLU A 224 -2.18 -12.02 -12.23
CA GLU A 224 -2.59 -12.99 -11.20
C GLU A 224 -3.75 -12.45 -10.38
N ALA A 225 -3.69 -11.18 -10.00
CA ALA A 225 -4.72 -10.49 -9.24
C ALA A 225 -6.05 -10.48 -10.01
N LYS A 226 -6.03 -10.14 -11.31
CA LYS A 226 -7.22 -10.19 -12.18
C LYS A 226 -7.80 -11.60 -12.28
N LYS A 227 -6.96 -12.63 -12.44
CA LYS A 227 -7.39 -14.05 -12.45
C LYS A 227 -8.02 -14.48 -11.13
N PHE A 228 -7.57 -13.91 -10.02
CA PHE A 228 -8.13 -14.13 -8.68
C PHE A 228 -9.40 -13.31 -8.40
N GLY A 229 -9.83 -12.46 -9.34
CA GLY A 229 -11.01 -11.60 -9.19
C GLY A 229 -10.75 -10.29 -8.43
N VAL A 230 -9.49 -9.86 -8.32
CA VAL A 230 -9.12 -8.57 -7.70
C VAL A 230 -9.17 -7.46 -8.75
N ASP A 231 -9.89 -6.40 -8.44
CA ASP A 231 -9.97 -5.20 -9.29
C ASP A 231 -8.61 -4.50 -9.42
N THR A 232 -8.37 -3.92 -10.59
CA THR A 232 -7.17 -3.11 -10.85
C THR A 232 -7.19 -1.85 -9.98
N PRO A 233 -6.12 -1.54 -9.22
CA PRO A 233 -6.04 -0.31 -8.43
C PRO A 233 -6.22 0.94 -9.30
N LYS A 234 -7.16 1.81 -8.95
CA LYS A 234 -7.51 3.00 -9.75
C LYS A 234 -6.79 4.23 -9.27
N GLY A 235 -6.84 4.50 -7.97
CA GLY A 235 -6.21 5.67 -7.39
C GLY A 235 -6.68 6.03 -5.99
N VAL A 236 -6.05 7.06 -5.43
CA VAL A 236 -6.29 7.58 -4.09
C VAL A 236 -6.43 9.09 -4.10
N LEU A 237 -7.36 9.61 -3.30
CA LEU A 237 -7.51 11.05 -3.04
C LEU A 237 -6.96 11.36 -1.64
N LEU A 238 -5.93 12.20 -1.58
CA LEU A 238 -5.28 12.67 -0.35
C LEU A 238 -5.79 14.06 -0.01
N VAL A 239 -6.63 14.16 1.00
CA VAL A 239 -7.19 15.44 1.46
C VAL A 239 -6.59 15.79 2.81
N GLY A 240 -6.24 17.04 3.06
CA GLY A 240 -5.66 17.38 4.36
C GLY A 240 -5.11 18.77 4.48
N MET A 241 -4.60 19.10 5.66
CA MET A 241 -4.03 20.43 5.92
C MET A 241 -2.80 20.70 5.05
N PRO A 242 -2.59 21.95 4.60
CA PRO A 242 -1.37 22.33 3.87
C PRO A 242 -0.14 22.03 4.74
N GLY A 243 0.99 21.68 4.10
CA GLY A 243 2.24 21.40 4.82
C GLY A 243 2.35 20.03 5.50
N CYS A 244 1.30 19.19 5.51
CA CYS A 244 1.32 17.85 6.12
C CYS A 244 1.80 16.72 5.17
N GLY A 245 2.61 17.03 4.16
CA GLY A 245 3.27 15.99 3.35
C GLY A 245 2.41 15.29 2.26
N LYS A 246 1.30 15.88 1.82
CA LYS A 246 0.46 15.32 0.73
C LYS A 246 1.24 15.08 -0.58
N SER A 247 1.99 16.10 -1.01
CA SER A 247 2.82 16.01 -2.23
C SER A 247 4.01 15.06 -2.05
N LEU A 248 4.54 14.95 -0.82
CA LEU A 248 5.56 13.96 -0.49
C LEU A 248 5.01 12.53 -0.55
N ALA A 249 3.79 12.30 -0.07
CA ALA A 249 3.13 10.99 -0.16
C ALA A 249 2.90 10.56 -1.62
N ALA A 250 2.54 11.49 -2.51
CA ALA A 250 2.45 11.21 -3.95
C ALA A 250 3.81 10.80 -4.53
N LYS A 251 4.89 11.49 -4.16
CA LYS A 251 6.26 11.11 -4.55
C LYS A 251 6.61 9.71 -4.03
N ALA A 252 6.45 9.46 -2.74
CA ALA A 252 6.72 8.16 -2.12
C ALA A 252 5.98 7.00 -2.80
N SER A 253 4.71 7.22 -3.18
CA SER A 253 3.92 6.19 -3.86
C SER A 253 4.60 5.69 -5.14
N ALA A 254 5.25 6.57 -5.91
CA ALA A 254 5.92 6.20 -7.15
C ALA A 254 7.14 5.31 -6.91
N ARG A 255 7.90 5.55 -5.82
CA ARG A 255 8.98 4.66 -5.39
C ARG A 255 8.45 3.31 -4.92
N LEU A 256 7.37 3.33 -4.17
CA LEU A 256 6.77 2.12 -3.60
C LEU A 256 6.29 1.18 -4.72
N PHE A 257 5.67 1.76 -5.74
CA PHE A 257 5.22 1.05 -6.93
C PHE A 257 6.37 0.75 -7.90
N ASN A 258 7.48 1.48 -7.78
CA ASN A 258 8.66 1.41 -8.66
C ASN A 258 8.33 1.76 -10.12
N VAL A 259 7.61 2.87 -10.32
CA VAL A 259 7.14 3.34 -11.63
C VAL A 259 7.33 4.86 -11.79
N PRO A 260 7.32 5.41 -13.01
CA PRO A 260 7.43 6.85 -13.24
C PRO A 260 6.30 7.64 -12.57
N LEU A 261 6.63 8.84 -12.08
CA LEU A 261 5.68 9.81 -11.53
C LEU A 261 5.41 10.94 -12.53
N LEU A 262 4.16 11.04 -12.97
CA LEU A 262 3.70 12.06 -13.91
C LEU A 262 2.87 13.07 -13.16
N ARG A 263 3.27 14.35 -13.15
CA ARG A 263 2.45 15.44 -12.61
C ARG A 263 1.60 16.05 -13.72
N LEU A 264 0.31 16.16 -13.47
CA LEU A 264 -0.62 16.91 -14.31
C LEU A 264 -0.72 18.35 -13.80
N ASP A 265 -0.36 19.31 -14.63
CA ASP A 265 -0.52 20.73 -14.32
C ASP A 265 -1.95 21.19 -14.67
N ILE A 266 -2.78 21.33 -13.63
CA ILE A 266 -4.17 21.80 -13.75
C ILE A 266 -4.24 23.25 -14.26
N GLY A 267 -3.26 24.09 -13.93
CA GLY A 267 -3.19 25.47 -14.41
C GLY A 267 -2.99 25.55 -15.91
N ARG A 268 -2.11 24.71 -16.47
CA ARG A 268 -1.92 24.59 -17.94
C ARG A 268 -3.13 23.97 -18.64
N LEU A 269 -3.83 23.05 -17.97
CA LEU A 269 -5.02 22.40 -18.51
C LEU A 269 -6.18 23.38 -18.72
N LEU A 270 -6.40 24.29 -17.78
CA LEU A 270 -7.49 25.28 -17.79
C LEU A 270 -7.15 26.58 -18.57
N GLY A 271 -6.29 26.49 -19.60
CA GLY A 271 -5.82 27.63 -20.41
C GLY A 271 -6.91 28.58 -20.96
N LYS A 272 -6.48 29.70 -21.57
CA LYS A 272 -7.35 30.85 -21.94
C LYS A 272 -8.55 30.56 -22.87
N TYR A 273 -8.66 29.38 -23.49
CA TYR A 273 -9.70 29.06 -24.47
C TYR A 273 -10.48 27.77 -24.14
N VAL A 274 -11.81 27.91 -24.08
CA VAL A 274 -12.82 26.96 -23.57
C VAL A 274 -12.86 25.59 -24.29
N GLY A 275 -12.34 25.47 -25.52
CA GLY A 275 -12.30 24.20 -26.27
C GLY A 275 -10.98 23.42 -26.18
N GLU A 276 -9.91 24.09 -25.78
CA GLU A 276 -8.56 23.51 -25.74
C GLU A 276 -8.39 22.61 -24.51
N SER A 277 -9.08 22.93 -23.41
CA SER A 277 -8.98 22.20 -22.14
C SER A 277 -9.48 20.75 -22.19
N GLU A 278 -10.58 20.45 -22.91
CA GLU A 278 -11.06 19.06 -23.06
C GLU A 278 -10.13 18.22 -23.94
N HIS A 279 -9.63 18.81 -25.03
CA HIS A 279 -8.64 18.17 -25.87
C HIS A 279 -7.35 17.92 -25.08
N ASN A 280 -6.86 18.90 -24.34
CA ASN A 280 -5.65 18.81 -23.53
C ASN A 280 -5.78 17.75 -22.42
N MET A 281 -6.93 17.67 -21.74
CA MET A 281 -7.20 16.59 -20.78
C MET A 281 -7.15 15.23 -21.48
N ARG A 282 -7.83 15.07 -22.62
CA ARG A 282 -7.82 13.79 -23.36
C ARG A 282 -6.43 13.39 -23.81
N VAL A 283 -5.65 14.33 -24.35
CA VAL A 283 -4.26 14.11 -24.77
C VAL A 283 -3.39 13.74 -23.56
N ALA A 284 -3.54 14.43 -22.42
CA ALA A 284 -2.79 14.12 -21.21
C ALA A 284 -3.11 12.72 -20.68
N LEU A 285 -4.40 12.34 -20.62
CA LEU A 285 -4.83 11.02 -20.17
C LEU A 285 -4.32 9.91 -21.09
N LYS A 286 -4.45 10.07 -22.42
CA LYS A 286 -3.91 9.11 -23.39
C LYS A 286 -2.39 8.99 -23.33
N THR A 287 -1.70 10.09 -23.08
CA THR A 287 -0.25 10.08 -22.90
C THR A 287 0.11 9.30 -21.63
N ALA A 288 -0.61 9.49 -20.53
CA ALA A 288 -0.40 8.72 -19.31
C ALA A 288 -0.68 7.22 -19.52
N GLU A 289 -1.73 6.87 -20.27
CA GLU A 289 -2.04 5.49 -20.64
C GLU A 289 -0.97 4.84 -21.51
N SER A 290 -0.45 5.57 -22.49
CA SER A 290 0.63 5.09 -23.36
C SER A 290 1.91 4.79 -22.58
N ILE A 291 2.10 5.41 -21.42
CA ILE A 291 3.32 5.30 -20.62
C ILE A 291 3.18 4.30 -19.47
N SER A 292 1.96 3.84 -19.24
CA SER A 292 1.59 2.80 -18.29
C SER A 292 2.57 1.60 -18.33
N PRO A 293 3.08 1.10 -17.18
CA PRO A 293 2.68 1.44 -15.81
C PRO A 293 3.28 2.76 -15.29
N CYS A 294 2.47 3.62 -14.67
CA CYS A 294 2.90 4.89 -14.08
C CYS A 294 1.97 5.37 -12.96
N ILE A 295 2.42 6.35 -12.18
CA ILE A 295 1.56 7.12 -11.27
C ILE A 295 1.26 8.48 -11.89
N LEU A 296 -0.03 8.83 -11.98
CA LEU A 296 -0.49 10.16 -12.37
C LEU A 296 -0.85 10.97 -11.11
N TRP A 297 0.00 11.93 -10.77
CA TRP A 297 -0.21 12.87 -9.68
C TRP A 297 -0.93 14.12 -10.16
N ILE A 298 -2.08 14.39 -9.56
CA ILE A 298 -2.85 15.62 -9.76
C ILE A 298 -2.77 16.42 -8.47
N ASP A 299 -2.08 17.56 -8.51
CA ASP A 299 -1.85 18.37 -7.33
C ASP A 299 -2.93 19.46 -7.19
N GLU A 300 -3.42 19.65 -5.96
CA GLU A 300 -4.41 20.68 -5.60
C GLU A 300 -5.61 20.70 -6.56
N ILE A 301 -6.20 19.52 -6.76
CA ILE A 301 -7.30 19.30 -7.71
C ILE A 301 -8.52 20.19 -7.41
N GLU A 302 -8.68 20.68 -6.17
CA GLU A 302 -9.70 21.66 -5.77
C GLU A 302 -9.55 23.02 -6.46
N LYS A 303 -8.34 23.41 -6.89
CA LYS A 303 -8.10 24.69 -7.57
C LYS A 303 -8.84 24.78 -8.90
N ALA A 304 -9.12 23.66 -9.54
CA ALA A 304 -9.95 23.65 -10.73
C ALA A 304 -11.41 24.06 -10.43
N PHE A 305 -11.87 23.80 -9.21
CA PHE A 305 -13.23 24.06 -8.77
C PHE A 305 -13.37 25.41 -8.03
N ALA A 306 -12.26 26.03 -7.65
CA ALA A 306 -12.23 27.35 -7.02
C ALA A 306 -12.74 28.42 -8.01
N GLY A 307 -13.90 29.02 -7.73
CA GLY A 307 -14.55 30.03 -8.59
C GLY A 307 -15.84 29.59 -9.28
N ILE A 308 -16.27 28.34 -9.08
CA ILE A 308 -17.54 27.78 -9.61
C ILE A 308 -18.79 28.58 -9.17
N ASP A 309 -18.71 29.29 -8.04
CA ASP A 309 -19.84 30.04 -7.46
C ASP A 309 -19.97 31.48 -7.97
N GLN A 310 -19.05 32.02 -8.79
CA GLN A 310 -19.07 33.45 -9.12
C GLN A 310 -19.43 33.86 -10.54
N ASN A 311 -19.53 32.97 -11.54
CA ASN A 311 -20.13 33.33 -12.85
C ASN A 311 -20.47 32.05 -13.66
N GLY A 312 -21.75 31.85 -14.00
CA GLY A 312 -22.34 30.58 -14.45
C GLY A 312 -21.87 29.95 -15.77
N GLY A 313 -20.83 30.48 -16.43
CA GLY A 313 -20.29 29.91 -17.69
C GLY A 313 -19.08 28.98 -17.50
N ALA A 314 -18.11 29.36 -16.66
CA ALA A 314 -16.89 28.58 -16.43
C ALA A 314 -17.13 27.31 -15.59
N SER A 315 -18.18 27.34 -14.75
CA SER A 315 -18.60 26.26 -13.85
C SER A 315 -18.99 24.97 -14.58
N ASP A 316 -19.65 25.06 -15.74
CA ASP A 316 -20.16 23.88 -16.45
C ASP A 316 -19.05 23.13 -17.22
N ILE A 317 -18.05 23.87 -17.73
CA ILE A 317 -16.91 23.31 -18.46
C ILE A 317 -16.02 22.51 -17.53
N THR A 318 -15.66 23.07 -16.36
CA THR A 318 -14.88 22.35 -15.34
C THR A 318 -15.62 21.10 -14.87
N LYS A 319 -16.92 21.18 -14.58
CA LYS A 319 -17.71 20.00 -14.17
C LYS A 319 -17.70 18.92 -15.24
N ARG A 320 -17.82 19.29 -16.52
CA ARG A 320 -17.79 18.35 -17.65
C ARG A 320 -16.41 17.70 -17.83
N LEU A 321 -15.35 18.49 -17.80
CA LEU A 321 -13.95 18.02 -17.84
C LEU A 321 -13.67 16.99 -16.76
N PHE A 322 -14.03 17.32 -15.53
CA PHE A 322 -13.80 16.47 -14.37
C PHE A 322 -14.76 15.26 -14.32
N GLY A 323 -15.95 15.38 -14.91
CA GLY A 323 -16.83 14.25 -15.22
C GLY A 323 -16.16 13.26 -16.19
N GLN A 324 -15.58 13.74 -17.30
CA GLN A 324 -14.84 12.89 -18.24
C GLN A 324 -13.65 12.21 -17.55
N PHE A 325 -12.89 12.96 -16.74
CA PHE A 325 -11.79 12.41 -15.96
C PHE A 325 -12.23 11.30 -15.00
N LEU A 326 -13.33 11.49 -14.26
CA LEU A 326 -13.86 10.47 -13.35
C LEU A 326 -14.41 9.24 -14.06
N THR A 327 -14.98 9.40 -15.25
CA THR A 327 -15.40 8.28 -16.10
C THR A 327 -14.19 7.51 -16.59
N TRP A 328 -13.19 8.20 -17.13
CA TRP A 328 -11.92 7.60 -17.52
C TRP A 328 -11.24 6.85 -16.37
N LEU A 329 -11.16 7.44 -15.18
CA LEU A 329 -10.58 6.81 -13.99
C LEU A 329 -11.27 5.48 -13.64
N GLN A 330 -12.57 5.36 -13.91
CA GLN A 330 -13.35 4.16 -13.63
C GLN A 330 -13.25 3.10 -14.72
N GLU A 331 -13.19 3.51 -15.99
CA GLU A 331 -13.24 2.63 -17.16
C GLU A 331 -11.85 2.17 -17.64
N LYS A 332 -10.78 2.86 -17.23
CA LYS A 332 -9.42 2.49 -17.66
C LYS A 332 -9.07 1.05 -17.27
N GLU A 333 -8.58 0.28 -18.22
CA GLU A 333 -8.02 -1.06 -17.98
C GLU A 333 -6.50 -1.05 -17.79
N ASN A 334 -5.87 0.09 -18.11
CA ASN A 334 -4.44 0.33 -18.04
C ASN A 334 -3.95 0.51 -16.60
N THR A 335 -2.67 0.22 -16.36
CA THR A 335 -2.03 0.31 -15.04
C THR A 335 -1.53 1.73 -14.76
N VAL A 336 -2.43 2.72 -14.88
CA VAL A 336 -2.18 4.11 -14.46
C VAL A 336 -2.78 4.30 -13.09
N PHE A 337 -1.97 4.48 -12.04
CA PHE A 337 -2.49 4.71 -10.70
C PHE A 337 -2.59 6.21 -10.41
N VAL A 338 -3.77 6.72 -10.07
CA VAL A 338 -3.96 8.16 -9.85
C VAL A 338 -3.75 8.52 -8.37
N VAL A 339 -2.93 9.53 -8.10
CA VAL A 339 -2.83 10.16 -6.78
C VAL A 339 -3.29 11.61 -6.91
N ALA A 340 -4.46 11.94 -6.36
CA ALA A 340 -4.97 13.30 -6.35
C ALA A 340 -4.76 13.91 -4.96
N THR A 341 -4.30 15.16 -4.86
CA THR A 341 -4.17 15.88 -3.59
C THR A 341 -5.19 17.02 -3.51
N ALA A 342 -5.70 17.28 -2.31
CA ALA A 342 -6.52 18.45 -2.05
C ALA A 342 -6.33 19.03 -0.64
N ASN A 343 -6.48 20.34 -0.50
CA ASN A 343 -6.47 21.02 0.80
C ASN A 343 -7.87 21.22 1.39
N ASP A 344 -8.88 21.39 0.51
CA ASP A 344 -10.24 21.72 0.91
C ASP A 344 -11.25 20.78 0.25
N ILE A 345 -11.92 19.96 1.07
CA ILE A 345 -12.93 19.03 0.58
C ILE A 345 -14.25 19.70 0.21
N THR A 346 -14.53 20.88 0.75
CA THR A 346 -15.85 21.52 0.63
C THR A 346 -16.14 22.02 -0.78
N VAL A 347 -15.09 22.23 -1.57
CA VAL A 347 -15.16 22.70 -2.96
C VAL A 347 -15.54 21.55 -3.93
N PHE A 348 -15.39 20.29 -3.50
CA PHE A 348 -15.71 19.16 -4.37
C PHE A 348 -17.22 18.93 -4.49
N PRO A 349 -17.72 18.67 -5.70
CA PRO A 349 -19.09 18.25 -5.86
C PRO A 349 -19.26 16.82 -5.28
N PRO A 350 -20.44 16.47 -4.74
CA PRO A 350 -20.65 15.19 -4.05
C PRO A 350 -20.29 13.95 -4.87
N GLU A 351 -20.34 14.04 -6.20
CA GLU A 351 -19.96 12.99 -7.14
C GLU A 351 -18.50 12.54 -7.00
N PHE A 352 -17.59 13.45 -6.64
CA PHE A 352 -16.16 13.17 -6.43
C PHE A 352 -15.89 12.31 -5.21
N LEU A 353 -16.75 12.43 -4.19
CA LEU A 353 -16.59 11.77 -2.90
C LEU A 353 -17.34 10.44 -2.80
N ARG A 354 -18.03 10.02 -3.88
CA ARG A 354 -18.74 8.74 -3.92
C ARG A 354 -17.74 7.59 -3.95
N LYS A 355 -17.98 6.61 -3.07
CA LYS A 355 -17.21 5.36 -3.02
C LYS A 355 -17.25 4.63 -4.36
N GLY A 356 -16.10 4.18 -4.84
CA GLY A 356 -15.93 3.49 -6.13
C GLY A 356 -15.41 4.37 -7.28
N ARG A 357 -15.21 5.68 -7.06
CA ARG A 357 -14.54 6.58 -8.01
C ARG A 357 -13.02 6.55 -7.81
N PHE A 358 -12.59 6.85 -6.59
CA PHE A 358 -11.28 6.49 -6.07
C PHE A 358 -11.39 5.20 -5.26
N ASP A 359 -10.30 4.44 -5.18
CA ASP A 359 -10.24 3.22 -4.35
C ASP A 359 -10.37 3.59 -2.86
N GLU A 360 -9.78 4.72 -2.48
CA GLU A 360 -9.82 5.24 -1.11
C GLU A 360 -9.64 6.76 -1.09
N VAL A 361 -10.19 7.39 -0.04
CA VAL A 361 -9.93 8.79 0.29
C VAL A 361 -9.28 8.82 1.68
N PHE A 362 -8.09 9.41 1.78
CA PHE A 362 -7.39 9.61 3.04
C PHE A 362 -7.44 11.06 3.47
N PHE A 363 -7.69 11.26 4.76
CA PHE A 363 -7.56 12.52 5.45
C PHE A 363 -6.21 12.55 6.18
N ILE A 364 -5.39 13.53 5.81
CA ILE A 364 -4.09 13.83 6.43
C ILE A 364 -4.31 15.00 7.39
N ASP A 365 -4.28 14.70 8.69
CA ASP A 365 -4.36 15.70 9.76
C ASP A 365 -2.95 16.21 10.12
N PHE A 366 -2.87 17.11 11.08
CA PHE A 366 -1.60 17.46 11.73
C PHE A 366 -0.94 16.22 12.34
N PRO A 367 0.39 16.12 12.29
CA PRO A 367 1.12 15.00 12.84
C PRO A 367 0.90 14.87 14.36
N ASN A 368 0.74 13.64 14.84
CA ASN A 368 0.74 13.35 16.28
C ASN A 368 2.16 13.46 16.88
N GLU A 369 2.29 13.32 18.20
CA GLU A 369 3.57 13.45 18.91
C GLU A 369 4.66 12.52 18.35
N GLU A 370 4.39 11.21 18.22
CA GLU A 370 5.32 10.23 17.64
C GLU A 370 5.69 10.59 16.18
N GLU A 371 4.73 11.08 15.40
CA GLU A 371 4.99 11.53 14.03
C GLU A 371 5.88 12.77 14.01
N ARG A 372 5.70 13.72 14.94
CA ARG A 372 6.55 14.92 15.06
C ARG A 372 7.98 14.56 15.45
N GLU A 373 8.18 13.67 16.42
CA GLU A 373 9.50 13.16 16.79
C GLU A 373 10.24 12.62 15.56
N ARG A 374 9.55 11.77 14.77
CA ARG A 374 10.12 11.18 13.56
C ARG A 374 10.41 12.21 12.48
N ILE A 375 9.57 13.22 12.32
CA ILE A 375 9.78 14.31 11.35
C ILE A 375 11.03 15.14 11.74
N PHE A 376 11.20 15.47 13.03
CA PHE A 376 12.40 16.15 13.52
C PHE A 376 13.66 15.33 13.25
N GLU A 377 13.64 14.04 13.59
CA GLU A 377 14.75 13.10 13.37
C GLU A 377 15.18 13.10 11.89
N ILE A 378 14.24 12.91 10.97
CA ILE A 378 14.52 12.87 9.52
C ILE A 378 15.15 14.19 9.04
N HIS A 379 14.62 15.34 9.47
CA HIS A 379 15.14 16.63 9.02
C HIS A 379 16.51 16.97 9.60
N LEU A 380 16.83 16.48 10.80
CA LEU A 380 18.15 16.60 11.43
C LEU A 380 19.17 15.66 10.79
N GLU A 381 18.79 14.40 10.53
CA GLU A 381 19.62 13.42 9.82
C GLU A 381 19.99 13.88 8.41
N LYS A 382 19.00 14.39 7.65
CA LYS A 382 19.20 14.92 6.28
C LYS A 382 20.25 16.04 6.23
N ARG A 383 20.42 16.78 7.32
CA ARG A 383 21.37 17.88 7.45
C ARG A 383 22.67 17.48 8.16
N GLY A 384 22.79 16.23 8.61
CA GLY A 384 23.94 15.74 9.37
C GLY A 384 24.10 16.41 10.73
N LYS A 385 23.00 16.83 11.35
CA LYS A 385 22.98 17.58 12.63
C LYS A 385 22.34 16.81 13.78
N MET A 386 21.97 15.54 13.56
CA MET A 386 21.47 14.66 14.62
C MET A 386 22.57 14.40 15.65
N SER A 387 22.22 14.48 16.94
CA SER A 387 23.13 14.27 18.08
C SER A 387 22.35 13.65 19.24
N ASP A 388 23.03 12.88 20.09
CA ASP A 388 22.45 12.31 21.32
C ASP A 388 22.01 13.41 22.33
N ASP A 389 22.54 14.62 22.16
CA ASP A 389 22.21 15.81 22.95
C ASP A 389 20.86 16.45 22.58
N ILE A 390 20.17 15.94 21.56
CA ILE A 390 18.87 16.46 21.08
C ILE A 390 17.74 15.61 21.64
N ASN A 391 16.90 16.23 22.46
CA ASN A 391 15.71 15.60 23.03
C ASN A 391 14.51 15.77 22.08
N LEU A 392 14.29 14.78 21.21
CA LEU A 392 13.19 14.81 20.23
C LEU A 392 11.81 14.84 20.89
N LYS A 393 11.66 14.20 22.06
CA LYS A 393 10.39 14.13 22.76
C LYS A 393 9.93 15.48 23.28
N GLU A 394 10.85 16.21 23.91
CA GLU A 394 10.61 17.58 24.38
C GLU A 394 10.25 18.53 23.22
N LEU A 395 10.92 18.39 22.08
CA LEU A 395 10.56 19.15 20.88
C LEU A 395 9.16 18.79 20.36
N ALA A 396 8.79 17.50 20.39
CA ALA A 396 7.47 17.06 19.94
C ALA A 396 6.34 17.53 20.87
N GLU A 397 6.57 17.57 22.19
CA GLU A 397 5.63 18.11 23.19
C GLU A 397 5.38 19.61 22.97
N GLU A 398 6.44 20.41 22.76
CA GLU A 398 6.35 21.88 22.57
C GLU A 398 5.84 22.31 21.18
N THR A 399 5.74 21.39 20.22
CA THR A 399 5.30 21.66 18.84
C THR A 399 3.92 21.09 18.53
N GLU A 400 3.03 21.00 19.52
CA GLU A 400 1.64 20.60 19.28
C GLU A 400 0.95 21.52 18.25
N GLY A 401 0.34 20.92 17.23
CA GLY A 401 -0.35 21.64 16.15
C GLY A 401 0.54 22.16 15.02
N TYR A 402 1.85 21.90 15.05
CA TYR A 402 2.76 22.22 13.94
C TYR A 402 2.63 21.18 12.83
N CYS A 403 2.69 21.63 11.57
CA CYS A 403 2.74 20.74 10.42
C CYS A 403 4.18 20.34 10.06
N GLY A 404 4.35 19.37 9.17
CA GLY A 404 5.68 18.92 8.74
C GLY A 404 6.53 20.03 8.13
N ALA A 405 5.90 20.97 7.40
CA ALA A 405 6.58 22.14 6.86
C ALA A 405 7.06 23.11 7.95
N ASP A 406 6.26 23.31 9.01
CA ASP A 406 6.66 24.17 10.14
C ASP A 406 7.86 23.56 10.88
N ILE A 407 7.86 22.24 11.09
CA ILE A 407 8.99 21.50 11.70
C ILE A 407 10.24 21.58 10.83
N GLU A 408 10.10 21.43 9.51
CA GLU A 408 11.22 21.59 8.59
C GLU A 408 11.84 23.00 8.71
N GLU A 409 10.99 24.02 8.84
CA GLU A 409 11.41 25.42 8.97
C GLU A 409 12.08 25.69 10.32
N ILE A 410 11.59 25.10 11.42
CA ILE A 410 12.24 25.16 12.75
C ILE A 410 13.67 24.64 12.65
N VAL A 411 13.86 23.48 12.01
CA VAL A 411 15.20 22.89 11.84
C VAL A 411 16.07 23.77 10.95
N LYS A 412 15.54 24.37 9.87
CA LYS A 412 16.29 25.32 9.03
C LYS A 412 16.74 26.55 9.81
N ASN A 413 15.82 27.20 10.51
CA ASN A 413 16.09 28.40 11.29
C ASN A 413 17.11 28.12 12.40
N ALA A 414 16.98 26.99 13.11
CA ALA A 414 17.95 26.61 14.14
C ALA A 414 19.36 26.40 13.56
N VAL A 415 19.47 25.75 12.39
CA VAL A 415 20.74 25.54 11.69
C VAL A 415 21.33 26.87 11.21
N GLU A 416 20.50 27.73 10.62
CA GLU A 416 20.92 29.04 10.11
C GLU A 416 21.35 29.98 11.25
N ASN A 417 20.57 30.08 12.32
CA ASN A 417 20.92 30.87 13.50
C ASN A 417 22.23 30.39 14.12
N LYS A 418 22.42 29.07 14.24
CA LYS A 418 23.67 28.51 14.76
C LYS A 418 24.86 28.84 13.84
N PHE A 419 24.67 28.78 12.52
CA PHE A 419 25.69 29.15 11.55
C PHE A 419 26.05 30.65 11.61
N ILE A 420 25.07 31.54 11.80
CA ILE A 420 25.31 32.99 11.98
C ILE A 420 26.06 33.26 13.28
N LEU A 421 25.73 32.56 14.36
CA LEU A 421 26.44 32.67 15.64
C LEU A 421 27.88 32.12 15.56
N GLU A 422 28.12 31.09 14.74
CA GLU A 422 29.47 30.53 14.48
C GLU A 422 30.42 31.53 13.79
N THR A 423 29.91 32.49 13.01
CA THR A 423 30.77 33.55 12.46
C THR A 423 31.45 34.42 13.53
N GLU A 424 31.07 34.28 14.81
CA GLU A 424 31.68 34.99 15.95
C GLU A 424 32.59 34.13 16.85
N ASN A 425 32.56 32.79 16.78
CA ASN A 425 33.45 31.86 17.53
C ASN A 425 33.52 30.44 16.91
N GLU A 426 34.72 29.89 16.72
CA GLU A 426 34.98 28.66 15.92
C GLU A 426 34.67 27.29 16.60
N GLU A 427 34.36 27.22 17.89
CA GLU A 427 34.48 25.96 18.65
C GLU A 427 33.20 25.10 18.87
N GLU A 428 31.98 25.54 18.55
CA GLU A 428 30.78 24.71 18.79
C GLU A 428 29.82 24.57 17.60
N LYS A 429 30.04 23.54 16.76
CA LYS A 429 29.21 23.23 15.57
C LYS A 429 27.98 22.35 15.83
N LYS A 430 27.71 22.02 17.10
CA LYS A 430 26.62 21.14 17.51
C LYS A 430 25.34 21.93 17.74
N ILE A 431 24.24 21.39 17.22
CA ILE A 431 22.89 21.88 17.50
C ILE A 431 22.41 21.20 18.77
N THR A 432 21.81 21.97 19.68
CA THR A 432 21.21 21.48 20.93
C THR A 432 19.69 21.62 20.90
N THR A 433 19.00 20.92 21.79
CA THR A 433 17.53 21.06 21.97
C THR A 433 17.12 22.52 22.17
N ASN A 434 17.89 23.30 22.94
CA ASN A 434 17.59 24.71 23.19
C ASN A 434 17.60 25.56 21.92
N ASN A 435 18.50 25.30 20.97
CA ASN A 435 18.53 26.05 19.71
C ASN A 435 17.27 25.79 18.86
N LEU A 436 16.76 24.56 18.89
CA LEU A 436 15.52 24.18 18.23
C LEU A 436 14.29 24.78 18.94
N LEU A 437 14.28 24.80 20.27
CA LEU A 437 13.24 25.44 21.09
C LEU A 437 13.23 26.98 21.01
N GLU A 438 14.35 27.61 20.68
CA GLU A 438 14.36 29.04 20.37
C GLU A 438 13.78 29.31 18.98
N ALA A 439 14.10 28.45 18.00
CA ALA A 439 13.56 28.55 16.65
C ALA A 439 12.03 28.34 16.61
N THR A 440 11.47 27.47 17.45
CA THR A 440 10.00 27.29 17.55
C THR A 440 9.29 28.59 17.94
N LYS A 441 9.85 29.42 18.82
CA LYS A 441 9.23 30.70 19.26
C LYS A 441 9.07 31.72 18.13
N SER A 442 9.83 31.57 17.04
CA SER A 442 9.80 32.46 15.88
C SER A 442 8.80 32.06 14.81
N ILE A 443 8.19 30.88 14.94
CA ILE A 443 7.30 30.29 13.93
C ILE A 443 5.93 30.09 14.56
N ASP A 444 4.94 30.84 14.09
CA ASP A 444 3.55 30.62 14.49
C ASP A 444 2.98 29.37 13.82
N SER A 445 2.31 28.50 14.59
CA SER A 445 1.72 27.29 14.03
C SER A 445 0.56 27.61 13.08
N LEU A 446 0.52 26.91 11.93
CA LEU A 446 -0.58 26.99 10.97
C LEU A 446 -1.94 26.64 11.62
N SER A 447 -1.93 25.78 12.63
CA SER A 447 -3.11 25.42 13.41
C SER A 447 -3.71 26.61 14.18
N ASN A 448 -2.86 27.49 14.72
CA ASN A 448 -3.31 28.68 15.44
C ASN A 448 -3.81 29.76 14.48
N ILE A 449 -3.15 29.93 13.33
CA ILE A 449 -3.52 30.94 12.32
C ILE A 449 -4.88 30.61 11.65
N LEU A 450 -5.19 29.34 11.45
CA LEU A 450 -6.36 28.88 10.68
C LEU A 450 -7.40 28.11 11.51
N SER A 451 -7.41 28.28 12.83
CA SER A 451 -8.25 27.51 13.78
C SER A 451 -9.73 27.41 13.34
N ASP A 452 -10.37 28.53 12.99
CA ASP A 452 -11.77 28.57 12.54
C ASP A 452 -12.02 27.74 11.27
N LYS A 453 -11.08 27.81 10.30
CA LYS A 453 -11.19 27.06 9.03
C LYS A 453 -10.93 25.57 9.25
N ILE A 454 -9.99 25.24 10.13
CA ILE A 454 -9.66 23.85 10.50
C ILE A 454 -10.85 23.16 11.13
N ASP A 455 -11.59 23.84 12.01
CA ASP A 455 -12.79 23.28 12.64
C ASP A 455 -13.90 22.96 11.64
N ILE A 456 -14.12 23.84 10.66
CA ILE A 456 -15.07 23.62 9.56
C ILE A 456 -14.65 22.40 8.72
N LEU A 457 -13.36 22.30 8.41
CA LEU A 457 -12.80 21.19 7.65
C LEU A 457 -12.92 19.88 8.44
N LYS A 458 -12.52 19.84 9.72
CA LYS A 458 -12.66 18.67 10.61
C LYS A 458 -14.11 18.20 10.75
N LYS A 459 -15.07 19.11 10.87
CA LYS A 459 -16.52 18.78 10.86
C LYS A 459 -16.95 18.18 9.53
N SER A 460 -16.47 18.73 8.42
CA SER A 460 -16.76 18.22 7.08
C SER A 460 -16.18 16.82 6.87
N TYR A 461 -14.94 16.57 7.28
CA TYR A 461 -14.31 15.24 7.21
C TYR A 461 -15.04 14.18 8.02
N LYS A 462 -15.49 14.52 9.24
CA LYS A 462 -16.34 13.63 10.06
C LYS A 462 -17.66 13.29 9.36
N LYS A 463 -18.30 14.28 8.70
CA LYS A 463 -19.54 14.07 7.93
C LYS A 463 -19.33 13.10 6.76
N PHE A 464 -18.20 13.18 6.07
CA PHE A 464 -17.89 12.33 4.91
C PHE A 464 -17.26 10.97 5.26
N LYS A 465 -17.02 10.66 6.55
CA LYS A 465 -16.47 9.38 7.04
C LYS A 465 -15.16 8.96 6.35
N ILE A 466 -14.23 9.90 6.20
CA ILE A 466 -12.95 9.71 5.49
C ILE A 466 -11.94 9.01 6.40
N LYS A 467 -11.11 8.12 5.84
CA LYS A 467 -10.10 7.38 6.60
C LYS A 467 -8.93 8.29 7.00
N SER A 468 -8.41 8.17 8.21
CA SER A 468 -7.18 8.87 8.61
C SER A 468 -5.95 8.23 7.95
N ALA A 469 -5.01 9.04 7.49
CA ALA A 469 -3.74 8.59 6.91
C ALA A 469 -2.72 8.13 7.97
N SER A 470 -2.77 8.70 9.18
CA SER A 470 -1.85 8.39 10.28
C SER A 470 -2.21 7.06 10.97
N GLN A 471 -3.49 6.70 11.03
CA GLN A 471 -3.93 5.47 11.69
C GLN A 471 -3.75 4.25 10.79
N LYS A 472 -3.04 3.22 11.28
CA LYS A 472 -2.85 1.95 10.57
C LYS A 472 -4.16 1.36 10.04
N ILE A 473 -4.10 0.81 8.82
CA ILE A 473 -5.29 0.26 8.18
C ILE A 473 -5.56 -1.11 8.73
N LYS A 474 -6.65 -1.20 9.50
CA LYS A 474 -7.20 -2.47 9.97
C LYS A 474 -7.76 -3.23 8.76
N ASN A 475 -6.98 -4.13 8.18
CA ASN A 475 -7.49 -5.10 7.20
C ASN A 475 -8.50 -6.04 7.87
N GLY A 476 -9.72 -6.09 7.34
CA GLY A 476 -10.74 -7.10 7.65
C GLY A 476 -11.56 -6.86 8.93
N LYS A 477 -12.85 -6.55 8.75
CA LYS A 477 -13.94 -6.47 9.75
C LYS A 477 -13.55 -6.62 11.23
N ARG A 478 -13.25 -5.48 11.89
CA ARG A 478 -13.45 -5.34 13.34
C ARG A 478 -14.74 -4.56 13.59
N ILE A 479 -15.65 -5.18 14.33
CA ILE A 479 -16.86 -4.56 14.88
C ILE A 479 -16.42 -3.30 15.64
N ALA A 480 -17.02 -2.16 15.32
CA ALA A 480 -16.66 -0.87 15.90
C ALA A 480 -16.82 -0.90 17.43
N GLY A 481 -15.83 -0.38 18.16
CA GLY A 481 -15.93 -0.11 19.60
C GLY A 481 -15.01 -0.89 20.53
N ARG A 482 -13.76 -1.21 20.17
CA ARG A 482 -12.80 -1.83 21.10
C ARG A 482 -11.48 -1.05 21.16
N PRO A 483 -11.01 -0.63 22.35
CA PRO A 483 -9.75 0.12 22.50
C PRO A 483 -8.55 -0.73 22.05
N THR A 484 -7.49 -0.05 21.60
CA THR A 484 -6.19 -0.67 21.28
C THR A 484 -5.39 -0.85 22.55
N PHE A 485 -4.99 -2.09 22.80
CA PHE A 485 -4.21 -2.50 23.97
C PHE A 485 -2.73 -2.42 23.62
N LYS A 486 -1.98 -1.62 24.39
CA LYS A 486 -0.52 -1.49 24.25
C LYS A 486 0.11 -2.88 24.41
N ASP A 487 1.11 -3.20 23.59
CA ASP A 487 1.88 -4.45 23.67
C ASP A 487 1.09 -5.76 23.42
N MET A 488 -0.04 -5.74 22.69
CA MET A 488 -0.70 -6.96 22.23
C MET A 488 -0.31 -7.30 20.78
N VAL A 489 0.06 -8.55 20.52
CA VAL A 489 0.37 -9.12 19.21
C VAL A 489 -0.82 -9.91 18.70
N ILE A 490 -1.22 -9.70 17.45
CA ILE A 490 -2.24 -10.54 16.80
C ILE A 490 -1.59 -11.87 16.39
N VAL A 491 -2.08 -12.95 16.97
CA VAL A 491 -1.73 -14.32 16.62
C VAL A 491 -2.87 -14.92 15.81
N ASN A 492 -2.60 -15.18 14.53
CA ASN A 492 -3.54 -15.91 13.69
C ASN A 492 -3.64 -17.34 14.21
N GLY A 493 -4.87 -17.80 14.35
CA GLY A 493 -5.22 -19.18 14.62
C GLY A 493 -4.86 -20.08 13.46
N GLY A 494 -4.90 -21.37 13.70
CA GLY A 494 -4.53 -22.41 12.74
C GLY A 494 -4.77 -23.77 13.34
N LYS A 495 -4.25 -24.80 12.69
CA LYS A 495 -4.39 -26.17 13.15
C LYS A 495 -3.02 -26.80 13.41
N TYR A 496 -2.89 -27.50 14.53
CA TYR A 496 -1.70 -28.28 14.85
C TYR A 496 -2.03 -29.45 15.77
N THR A 497 -1.12 -30.42 15.82
CA THR A 497 -1.15 -31.49 16.82
C THR A 497 -0.36 -31.04 18.05
N PRO A 498 -1.02 -30.77 19.18
CA PRO A 498 -0.33 -30.30 20.38
C PRO A 498 0.45 -31.41 21.09
N SER A 499 1.49 -31.07 21.85
CA SER A 499 2.39 -32.04 22.47
C SER A 499 1.73 -32.98 23.50
N PHE A 500 0.51 -32.65 23.92
CA PHE A 500 -0.25 -33.34 24.96
C PHE A 500 -1.51 -34.04 24.42
N PHE A 501 -1.76 -33.98 23.11
CA PHE A 501 -2.92 -34.61 22.49
C PHE A 501 -2.59 -35.09 21.07
N ASN A 502 -3.00 -36.32 20.73
CA ASN A 502 -2.49 -37.04 19.56
C ASN A 502 -3.20 -36.71 18.23
N GLU A 503 -4.15 -35.78 18.23
CA GLU A 503 -4.85 -35.36 17.01
C GLU A 503 -4.76 -33.85 16.82
N GLU A 504 -4.98 -33.41 15.59
CA GLU A 504 -4.98 -32.01 15.22
C GLU A 504 -6.13 -31.25 15.91
N ARG A 505 -5.85 -30.04 16.40
CA ARG A 505 -6.84 -29.14 17.00
C ARG A 505 -6.71 -27.74 16.45
N GLU A 506 -7.84 -27.06 16.36
CA GLU A 506 -7.94 -25.70 15.84
C GLU A 506 -7.79 -24.67 16.98
N VAL A 507 -6.89 -23.73 16.79
CA VAL A 507 -6.72 -22.53 17.60
C VAL A 507 -7.39 -21.35 16.90
N CYS A 508 -8.12 -20.53 17.65
CA CYS A 508 -8.74 -19.32 17.10
C CYS A 508 -7.77 -18.14 17.00
N ASN A 509 -8.18 -17.06 16.35
CA ASN A 509 -7.40 -15.83 16.32
C ASN A 509 -7.41 -15.16 17.71
N LEU A 510 -6.24 -14.75 18.18
CA LEU A 510 -6.04 -14.19 19.50
C LEU A 510 -5.23 -12.90 19.41
N GLU A 511 -5.48 -11.96 20.32
CA GLU A 511 -4.48 -10.97 20.73
C GLU A 511 -3.74 -11.58 21.92
N VAL A 512 -2.40 -11.62 21.87
CA VAL A 512 -1.54 -12.16 22.93
C VAL A 512 -0.59 -11.07 23.41
N CYS A 513 -0.47 -10.89 24.73
CA CYS A 513 0.48 -9.91 25.27
C CYS A 513 1.91 -10.27 24.88
N LYS A 514 2.64 -9.27 24.38
CA LYS A 514 4.01 -9.39 23.85
C LYS A 514 4.99 -9.88 24.91
N TYR A 515 4.80 -9.43 26.15
CA TYR A 515 5.63 -9.76 27.31
C TYR A 515 4.80 -10.47 28.38
N LEU A 516 5.51 -11.11 29.31
CA LEU A 516 4.95 -11.44 30.61
C LEU A 516 4.48 -10.16 31.32
N THR A 517 3.38 -10.25 32.07
CA THR A 517 2.90 -9.14 32.91
C THR A 517 3.99 -8.78 33.91
N THR A 518 4.41 -7.51 33.90
CA THR A 518 5.43 -6.98 34.82
C THR A 518 4.81 -6.40 36.08
N ASN A 519 5.66 -6.08 37.06
CA ASN A 519 5.25 -5.34 38.26
C ASN A 519 4.54 -4.01 37.92
N ASP A 520 5.03 -3.26 36.93
CA ASP A 520 4.44 -1.98 36.51
C ASP A 520 3.03 -2.16 35.92
N MET A 521 2.88 -3.13 35.00
CA MET A 521 1.57 -3.47 34.42
C MET A 521 0.58 -3.88 35.51
N TRP A 522 1.04 -4.61 36.53
CA TRP A 522 0.20 -4.99 37.66
C TRP A 522 -0.25 -3.80 38.50
N LEU A 523 0.70 -2.95 38.91
CA LEU A 523 0.43 -1.77 39.73
C LEU A 523 -0.52 -0.81 39.01
N GLU A 524 -0.42 -0.67 37.68
CA GLU A 524 -1.29 0.17 36.86
C GLU A 524 -2.77 -0.27 36.87
N ILE A 525 -3.05 -1.53 37.22
CA ILE A 525 -4.39 -2.13 37.18
C ILE A 525 -4.92 -2.43 38.58
N MET A 526 -4.07 -2.99 39.44
CA MET A 526 -4.46 -3.52 40.74
C MET A 526 -4.12 -2.56 41.90
N GLY A 527 -3.27 -1.55 41.67
CA GLY A 527 -2.77 -0.66 42.73
C GLY A 527 -1.72 -1.32 43.62
N ASN A 528 -1.42 -0.70 44.78
CA ASN A 528 -0.37 -1.13 45.69
C ASN A 528 -0.62 -2.55 46.23
N TYR A 529 0.36 -3.43 46.05
CA TYR A 529 0.38 -4.78 46.62
C TYR A 529 1.49 -4.84 47.68
N GLU A 530 1.17 -5.22 48.92
CA GLU A 530 2.04 -5.11 50.11
C GLU A 530 3.30 -6.00 50.12
N TYR A 531 3.65 -6.66 49.02
CA TYR A 531 4.83 -7.53 48.96
C TYR A 531 5.50 -7.50 47.58
N PHE A 532 6.28 -6.48 47.23
CA PHE A 532 7.29 -6.64 46.17
C PHE A 532 8.58 -5.83 46.44
N LEU A 533 9.66 -6.58 46.59
CA LEU A 533 11.05 -6.14 46.41
C LEU A 533 11.42 -6.24 44.93
N SER A 534 12.22 -5.28 44.45
CA SER A 534 13.02 -5.27 43.21
C SER A 534 12.33 -4.96 41.85
N ASP A 535 12.75 -3.82 41.30
CA ASP A 535 12.72 -3.31 39.92
C ASP A 535 11.45 -3.37 39.03
N ARG A 536 11.21 -2.29 38.27
CA ARG A 536 9.91 -1.99 37.60
C ARG A 536 9.58 -2.90 36.40
N LYS A 537 10.59 -3.52 35.79
CA LYS A 537 10.46 -4.30 34.55
C LYS A 537 10.56 -5.83 34.75
N ASN A 538 10.69 -6.27 35.99
CA ASN A 538 10.72 -7.69 36.32
C ASN A 538 9.37 -8.37 36.05
N PRO A 539 9.39 -9.65 35.61
CA PRO A 539 8.17 -10.43 35.44
C PRO A 539 7.52 -10.69 36.80
N LEU A 540 6.20 -10.59 36.84
CA LEU A 540 5.42 -10.78 38.06
C LEU A 540 5.06 -12.25 38.25
N GLU A 541 5.21 -12.74 39.48
CA GLU A 541 4.66 -14.02 39.91
C GLU A 541 3.39 -13.80 40.76
N VAL A 542 2.26 -14.41 40.37
CA VAL A 542 0.97 -14.32 41.08
C VAL A 542 0.31 -15.68 41.26
N SER A 543 -0.64 -15.75 42.20
CA SER A 543 -1.55 -16.90 42.30
C SER A 543 -2.49 -16.96 41.10
N TRP A 544 -3.02 -18.15 40.81
CA TRP A 544 -3.96 -18.34 39.70
C TRP A 544 -5.21 -17.46 39.83
N PHE A 545 -5.77 -17.33 41.04
CA PHE A 545 -6.92 -16.46 41.28
C PHE A 545 -6.63 -14.98 41.05
N ALA A 546 -5.47 -14.50 41.50
CA ALA A 546 -5.04 -13.13 41.27
C ALA A 546 -4.85 -12.84 39.77
N ALA A 547 -4.38 -13.82 38.99
CA ALA A 547 -4.31 -13.70 37.52
C ALA A 547 -5.69 -13.53 36.87
N LEU A 548 -6.72 -14.25 37.32
CA LEU A 548 -8.09 -14.08 36.81
C LEU A 548 -8.68 -12.72 37.18
N GLU A 549 -8.46 -12.28 38.42
CA GLU A 549 -8.89 -10.97 38.89
C GLU A 549 -8.26 -9.85 38.07
N TYR A 550 -6.95 -9.93 37.82
CA TYR A 550 -6.24 -9.00 36.95
C TYR A 550 -6.82 -8.96 35.54
N CYS A 551 -7.15 -10.12 34.95
CA CYS A 551 -7.80 -10.18 33.63
C CYS A 551 -9.17 -9.48 33.63
N ASN A 552 -9.97 -9.65 34.69
CA ASN A 552 -11.24 -8.96 34.84
C ASN A 552 -11.05 -7.45 35.00
N LYS A 553 -10.13 -7.00 35.85
CA LYS A 553 -9.80 -5.58 36.04
C LYS A 553 -9.26 -4.92 34.78
N MET A 554 -8.41 -5.63 34.03
CA MET A 554 -8.00 -5.24 32.68
C MET A 554 -9.21 -5.11 31.75
N SER A 555 -10.17 -6.03 31.81
CA SER A 555 -11.38 -5.93 30.99
C SER A 555 -12.18 -4.67 31.35
N GLU A 556 -12.40 -4.41 32.64
CA GLU A 556 -13.13 -3.24 33.15
C GLU A 556 -12.47 -1.92 32.75
N LYS A 557 -11.15 -1.79 32.97
CA LYS A 557 -10.37 -0.57 32.65
C LYS A 557 -10.54 -0.14 31.20
N TYR A 558 -10.67 -1.11 30.30
CA TYR A 558 -10.80 -0.87 28.88
C TYR A 558 -12.24 -1.03 28.36
N GLY A 559 -13.24 -0.97 29.25
CA GLY A 559 -14.65 -0.97 28.88
C GLY A 559 -15.15 -2.28 28.25
N LEU A 560 -14.48 -3.40 28.53
CA LEU A 560 -14.87 -4.73 28.10
C LEU A 560 -15.61 -5.47 29.22
N LYS A 561 -16.46 -6.44 28.84
CA LYS A 561 -17.10 -7.33 29.83
C LYS A 561 -16.07 -8.28 30.46
N PRO A 562 -15.98 -8.36 31.80
CA PRO A 562 -15.16 -9.35 32.50
C PRO A 562 -15.48 -10.78 32.05
N VAL A 563 -14.45 -11.59 31.81
CA VAL A 563 -14.61 -12.96 31.31
C VAL A 563 -15.06 -13.90 32.42
N TYR A 564 -14.50 -13.73 33.62
CA TYR A 564 -14.74 -14.62 34.75
C TYR A 564 -15.79 -14.03 35.70
N ASP A 565 -16.76 -14.83 36.11
CA ASP A 565 -17.60 -14.53 37.27
C ASP A 565 -16.90 -15.07 38.52
N LEU A 566 -16.36 -14.14 39.32
CA LEU A 566 -15.58 -14.43 40.53
C LEU A 566 -16.37 -14.15 41.82
N SER A 567 -17.70 -14.07 41.74
CA SER A 567 -18.54 -13.69 42.89
C SER A 567 -18.56 -14.70 44.05
N LYS A 568 -18.11 -15.95 43.83
CA LYS A 568 -18.01 -17.03 44.84
C LYS A 568 -16.59 -17.54 45.06
N ILE A 569 -15.60 -16.64 45.00
CA ILE A 569 -14.18 -17.01 45.06
C ILE A 569 -13.77 -17.73 46.36
N GLU A 570 -14.50 -17.50 47.46
CA GLU A 570 -14.18 -18.03 48.80
C GLU A 570 -14.64 -19.48 49.02
N GLU A 571 -15.49 -20.05 48.16
CA GLU A 571 -16.09 -21.39 48.36
C GLU A 571 -15.85 -22.38 47.19
N GLU A 572 -15.92 -21.94 45.92
CA GLU A 572 -15.97 -22.86 44.75
C GLU A 572 -15.09 -22.46 43.53
N GLY A 573 -14.42 -21.31 43.58
CA GLY A 573 -13.60 -20.81 42.46
C GLY A 573 -14.39 -20.01 41.41
N ILE A 574 -14.19 -20.27 40.11
CA ILE A 574 -14.91 -19.56 39.02
C ILE A 574 -16.36 -20.08 38.98
N GLU A 575 -17.35 -19.20 39.16
CA GLU A 575 -18.76 -19.62 39.11
C GLU A 575 -19.23 -19.83 37.66
N LYS A 576 -18.97 -18.86 36.78
CA LYS A 576 -19.35 -18.89 35.36
C LYS A 576 -18.37 -18.11 34.46
N ILE A 577 -18.44 -18.39 33.17
CA ILE A 577 -17.77 -17.62 32.11
C ILE A 577 -18.80 -16.77 31.37
N ASN A 578 -18.57 -15.47 31.31
CA ASN A 578 -19.46 -14.49 30.67
C ASN A 578 -19.24 -14.45 29.16
N GLN A 579 -20.30 -14.72 28.38
CA GLN A 579 -20.24 -14.68 26.91
C GLN A 579 -21.03 -13.49 26.33
N LEU A 580 -20.67 -13.09 25.11
CA LEU A 580 -21.21 -11.94 24.37
C LEU A 580 -22.75 -11.92 24.26
N ASN A 581 -23.39 -13.09 24.22
CA ASN A 581 -24.85 -13.22 24.05
C ASN A 581 -25.64 -12.98 25.36
N GLY A 582 -25.00 -12.46 26.42
CA GLY A 582 -25.61 -12.28 27.74
C GLY A 582 -25.88 -13.60 28.49
N LYS A 583 -25.35 -14.72 27.97
CA LYS A 583 -25.44 -16.05 28.58
C LYS A 583 -24.13 -16.34 29.30
N SER A 584 -24.18 -16.70 30.57
CA SER A 584 -23.03 -17.21 31.31
C SER A 584 -23.04 -18.74 31.29
N LYS A 585 -21.87 -19.36 31.11
CA LYS A 585 -21.70 -20.82 30.97
C LYS A 585 -20.84 -21.38 32.11
N TYR A 586 -21.02 -22.67 32.41
CA TYR A 586 -20.15 -23.35 33.36
C TYR A 586 -18.71 -23.38 32.81
N PRO A 587 -17.68 -23.13 33.65
CA PRO A 587 -16.27 -23.06 33.25
C PRO A 587 -15.79 -24.12 32.26
N GLY A 588 -16.05 -25.41 32.50
CA GLY A 588 -15.65 -26.50 31.59
C GLY A 588 -16.48 -26.66 30.31
N SER A 589 -17.48 -25.80 30.10
CA SER A 589 -18.39 -25.85 28.94
C SER A 589 -18.42 -24.55 28.14
N ALA A 590 -17.58 -23.57 28.52
CA ALA A 590 -17.59 -22.25 27.94
C ALA A 590 -16.86 -22.21 26.60
N ASP A 591 -17.36 -21.39 25.70
CA ASP A 591 -16.74 -21.15 24.40
C ASP A 591 -16.02 -19.79 24.46
N PHE A 592 -14.69 -19.82 24.59
CA PHE A 592 -13.86 -18.61 24.63
C PHE A 592 -13.85 -17.83 23.31
N LYS A 593 -14.35 -18.40 22.19
CA LYS A 593 -14.61 -17.63 20.96
C LYS A 593 -15.77 -16.64 21.13
N LYS A 594 -16.54 -16.77 22.21
CA LYS A 594 -17.68 -15.90 22.54
C LYS A 594 -17.42 -14.99 23.74
N THR A 595 -16.17 -14.84 24.18
CA THR A 595 -15.79 -13.89 25.25
C THR A 595 -15.24 -12.60 24.66
N GLU A 596 -15.32 -11.50 25.42
CA GLU A 596 -14.91 -10.16 24.96
C GLU A 596 -13.66 -9.63 25.68
N GLY A 597 -13.56 -9.87 26.98
CA GLY A 597 -12.51 -9.37 27.85
C GLY A 597 -11.20 -10.17 27.79
N PHE A 598 -10.25 -9.74 28.63
CA PHE A 598 -8.98 -10.44 28.85
C PHE A 598 -9.19 -11.71 29.64
N ARG A 599 -8.31 -12.66 29.36
CA ARG A 599 -8.26 -13.96 30.02
C ARG A 599 -6.83 -14.51 29.98
N ILE A 600 -6.59 -15.54 30.79
CA ILE A 600 -5.42 -16.39 30.59
C ILE A 600 -5.64 -17.32 29.39
N PRO A 601 -4.57 -17.71 28.66
CA PRO A 601 -4.68 -18.62 27.52
C PRO A 601 -5.06 -20.03 27.96
N THR A 602 -5.71 -20.78 27.07
CA THR A 602 -5.77 -22.24 27.26
C THR A 602 -4.40 -22.86 26.95
N GLU A 603 -4.17 -24.07 27.42
CA GLU A 603 -2.92 -24.80 27.16
C GLU A 603 -2.67 -24.97 25.65
N LEU A 604 -3.73 -25.27 24.89
CA LEU A 604 -3.68 -25.37 23.44
C LEU A 604 -3.27 -24.05 22.78
N GLU A 605 -3.83 -22.94 23.23
CA GLU A 605 -3.52 -21.62 22.67
C GLU A 605 -2.10 -21.19 23.01
N TRP A 606 -1.67 -21.48 24.25
CA TRP A 606 -0.33 -21.16 24.73
C TRP A 606 0.75 -21.83 23.89
N GLU A 607 0.63 -23.15 23.70
CA GLU A 607 1.64 -23.90 22.94
C GLU A 607 1.67 -23.45 21.47
N TRP A 608 0.52 -23.11 20.87
CA TRP A 608 0.47 -22.58 19.51
C TRP A 608 1.27 -21.28 19.35
N PHE A 609 1.02 -20.27 20.19
CA PHE A 609 1.74 -19.01 20.07
C PHE A 609 3.19 -19.10 20.55
N ALA A 610 3.50 -19.98 21.51
CA ALA A 610 4.86 -20.18 21.98
C ALA A 610 5.73 -20.81 20.88
N ARG A 611 5.19 -21.72 20.07
CA ARG A 611 5.87 -22.30 18.90
C ARG A 611 5.98 -21.36 17.70
N GLY A 612 5.43 -20.14 17.79
CA GLY A 612 5.44 -19.14 16.72
C GLY A 612 4.29 -19.27 15.71
N GLY A 613 3.29 -20.09 16.01
CA GLY A 613 2.04 -20.24 15.26
C GLY A 613 2.23 -20.49 13.76
N GLU A 614 1.30 -19.97 12.97
CA GLU A 614 1.27 -20.13 11.51
C GLU A 614 2.56 -19.63 10.83
N ILE A 615 3.17 -18.56 11.33
CA ILE A 615 4.42 -18.00 10.77
C ILE A 615 5.56 -19.02 10.91
N ALA A 616 5.66 -19.70 12.06
CA ALA A 616 6.66 -20.72 12.27
C ALA A 616 6.42 -21.99 11.44
N ILE A 617 5.16 -22.34 11.14
CA ILE A 617 4.84 -23.43 10.21
C ILE A 617 5.35 -23.09 8.81
N GLN A 618 5.03 -21.89 8.31
CA GLN A 618 5.43 -21.44 6.96
C GLN A 618 6.96 -21.36 6.80
N ASN A 619 7.65 -20.99 7.88
CA ASN A 619 9.12 -20.90 7.90
C ASN A 619 9.82 -22.23 8.22
N GLY A 620 9.07 -23.31 8.51
CA GLY A 620 9.65 -24.61 8.89
C GLY A 620 10.32 -24.62 10.26
N THR A 621 9.95 -23.70 11.16
CA THR A 621 10.56 -23.50 12.48
C THR A 621 9.63 -23.87 13.65
N PHE A 622 8.43 -24.39 13.38
CA PHE A 622 7.42 -24.71 14.41
C PHE A 622 7.86 -25.77 15.44
N ASN A 623 8.79 -26.64 15.03
CA ASN A 623 9.30 -27.73 15.86
C ASN A 623 10.54 -27.37 16.66
N TYR A 624 10.90 -26.08 16.76
CA TYR A 624 11.99 -25.67 17.62
C TYR A 624 11.74 -26.08 19.08
N LYS A 625 12.81 -26.50 19.75
CA LYS A 625 12.75 -26.92 21.16
C LYS A 625 12.32 -25.79 22.08
N TYR A 626 12.77 -24.55 21.82
CA TYR A 626 12.42 -23.36 22.59
C TYR A 626 11.72 -22.34 21.70
N SER A 627 10.96 -21.44 22.33
CA SER A 627 10.21 -20.39 21.65
C SER A 627 11.16 -19.49 20.85
N GLY A 628 11.20 -19.68 19.52
CA GLY A 628 12.04 -18.90 18.59
C GLY A 628 13.41 -19.50 18.20
N SER A 629 13.91 -20.54 18.88
CA SER A 629 15.21 -21.16 18.55
C SER A 629 15.40 -22.55 19.17
N ASP A 630 16.22 -23.40 18.54
CA ASP A 630 16.72 -24.64 19.18
C ASP A 630 17.83 -24.38 20.21
N LYS A 631 18.41 -23.18 20.20
CA LYS A 631 19.49 -22.78 21.11
C LYS A 631 18.92 -22.01 22.31
N LYS A 632 18.96 -22.64 23.50
CA LYS A 632 18.37 -22.09 24.74
C LYS A 632 18.92 -20.70 25.08
N ASP A 633 20.21 -20.45 24.89
CA ASP A 633 20.91 -19.20 25.20
C ASP A 633 20.47 -17.99 24.38
N GLU A 634 19.93 -18.19 23.18
CA GLU A 634 19.39 -17.11 22.32
C GLU A 634 18.07 -16.54 22.87
N VAL A 635 17.24 -17.41 23.44
CA VAL A 635 15.82 -17.12 23.73
C VAL A 635 15.45 -17.22 25.22
N ALA A 636 16.33 -17.77 26.06
CA ALA A 636 16.07 -18.04 27.46
C ALA A 636 17.29 -17.74 28.36
N TRP A 637 17.02 -17.51 29.65
CA TRP A 637 18.05 -17.35 30.68
C TRP A 637 18.40 -18.69 31.35
N GLN A 638 19.69 -18.93 31.61
CA GLN A 638 20.19 -20.15 32.26
C GLN A 638 20.49 -19.95 33.74
N LEU A 639 20.44 -21.02 34.54
CA LEU A 639 20.65 -21.00 35.99
C LEU A 639 21.98 -20.34 36.43
N ASN A 640 23.04 -20.42 35.62
CA ASN A 640 24.37 -19.89 35.98
C ASN A 640 24.46 -18.35 35.90
N ASN A 641 23.46 -17.66 35.35
CA ASN A 641 23.36 -16.20 35.23
C ASN A 641 22.05 -15.64 35.83
N ARG A 642 21.39 -16.37 36.74
CA ARG A 642 20.12 -15.93 37.36
C ARG A 642 20.37 -15.37 38.76
N ASP A 643 20.55 -14.07 38.84
CA ASP A 643 19.93 -13.30 39.94
C ASP A 643 18.47 -13.06 39.52
N THR A 644 17.52 -13.28 40.43
CA THR A 644 16.09 -13.03 40.18
C THR A 644 15.87 -11.54 39.97
N GLY A 645 15.86 -11.08 38.72
CA GLY A 645 15.71 -9.65 38.40
C GLY A 645 16.01 -9.25 36.96
N HIS A 646 15.70 -10.11 35.98
CA HIS A 646 15.90 -9.79 34.56
C HIS A 646 14.64 -9.15 33.97
N ASP A 647 14.79 -8.01 33.29
CA ASP A 647 13.69 -7.38 32.57
C ASP A 647 13.12 -8.31 31.48
N VAL A 648 11.80 -8.26 31.32
CA VAL A 648 11.13 -8.90 30.17
C VAL A 648 11.61 -8.28 28.85
N GLY A 649 11.67 -9.07 27.79
CA GLY A 649 11.91 -8.57 26.43
C GLY A 649 13.37 -8.39 26.02
N ILE A 650 14.34 -8.81 26.83
CA ILE A 650 15.78 -8.68 26.52
C ILE A 650 16.25 -9.71 25.48
N LYS A 651 15.81 -10.98 25.62
CA LYS A 651 16.24 -12.08 24.76
C LYS A 651 15.50 -12.08 23.42
N LYS A 652 15.97 -12.90 22.47
CA LYS A 652 15.38 -12.96 21.13
C LYS A 652 13.92 -13.41 21.20
N PRO A 653 12.98 -12.73 20.52
CA PRO A 653 11.59 -13.16 20.46
C PRO A 653 11.39 -14.34 19.51
N ASN A 654 10.23 -14.98 19.58
CA ASN A 654 9.83 -15.98 18.60
C ASN A 654 9.34 -15.35 17.29
N GLN A 655 8.91 -16.18 16.34
CA GLN A 655 8.48 -15.77 14.99
C GLN A 655 7.29 -14.81 14.99
N LEU A 656 6.51 -14.74 16.07
CA LEU A 656 5.39 -13.82 16.24
C LEU A 656 5.80 -12.51 16.92
N GLY A 657 7.05 -12.38 17.37
CA GLY A 657 7.50 -11.23 18.16
C GLY A 657 7.12 -11.31 19.65
N LEU A 658 6.78 -12.51 20.15
CA LEU A 658 6.53 -12.77 21.58
C LEU A 658 7.85 -13.08 22.30
N TYR A 659 8.01 -12.51 23.47
CA TYR A 659 9.23 -12.64 24.29
C TYR A 659 8.98 -13.53 25.50
N ASP A 660 10.06 -14.15 25.99
CA ASP A 660 10.14 -14.84 27.28
C ASP A 660 9.20 -16.04 27.49
N CYS A 661 8.61 -16.61 26.42
CA CYS A 661 7.84 -17.85 26.52
C CYS A 661 8.72 -19.09 26.87
N SER A 662 10.03 -18.91 27.01
CA SER A 662 10.97 -19.97 27.41
C SER A 662 11.96 -19.45 28.45
N GLY A 663 12.03 -20.11 29.60
CA GLY A 663 13.13 -19.97 30.55
C GLY A 663 13.24 -18.64 31.30
N LEU A 664 12.15 -17.88 31.46
CA LEU A 664 12.05 -16.80 32.45
C LEU A 664 11.18 -17.26 33.63
N LEU A 665 9.89 -17.49 33.40
CA LEU A 665 8.94 -18.08 34.35
C LEU A 665 8.09 -19.16 33.66
N GLU A 666 7.50 -20.04 34.46
CA GLU A 666 6.31 -20.79 34.04
C GLU A 666 5.09 -19.85 34.00
N GLU A 667 4.20 -20.03 33.03
CA GLU A 667 3.02 -19.20 32.79
C GLU A 667 1.72 -19.97 33.11
N TRP A 668 0.76 -19.30 33.74
CA TRP A 668 -0.56 -19.88 34.01
C TRP A 668 -1.35 -20.14 32.73
N CYS A 669 -1.87 -21.36 32.59
CA CYS A 669 -2.91 -21.71 31.61
C CYS A 669 -4.27 -21.84 32.32
N TYR A 670 -5.35 -21.70 31.55
CA TYR A 670 -6.71 -21.87 32.05
C TYR A 670 -7.01 -23.32 32.49
N ASP A 671 -6.35 -24.28 31.83
CA ASP A 671 -6.62 -25.70 31.98
C ASP A 671 -6.33 -26.25 33.39
N THR A 672 -7.15 -27.22 33.78
CA THR A 672 -6.93 -28.06 34.96
C THR A 672 -6.32 -29.38 34.53
N TYR A 673 -5.44 -29.93 35.35
CA TYR A 673 -4.87 -31.24 35.08
C TYR A 673 -5.71 -32.35 35.69
N THR A 674 -6.17 -33.28 34.86
CA THR A 674 -6.82 -34.52 35.30
C THR A 674 -6.04 -35.71 34.76
N TYR A 675 -5.87 -36.76 35.57
CA TYR A 675 -5.19 -38.00 35.15
C TYR A 675 -5.98 -38.80 34.10
N HIS A 676 -7.21 -38.37 33.76
CA HIS A 676 -8.18 -39.11 32.94
C HIS A 676 -8.66 -38.38 31.68
N SER A 677 -8.10 -37.22 31.29
CA SER A 677 -8.54 -36.52 30.08
C SER A 677 -7.89 -37.09 28.81
N GLU A 678 -8.34 -38.24 28.35
CA GLU A 678 -8.00 -38.77 27.02
C GLU A 678 -8.75 -38.07 25.88
N PHE A 679 -9.59 -37.08 26.19
CA PHE A 679 -10.45 -36.42 25.21
C PHE A 679 -10.37 -34.89 25.29
N LEU A 680 -9.91 -34.28 24.21
CA LEU A 680 -9.96 -32.84 23.98
C LEU A 680 -11.04 -32.56 22.93
N SER A 681 -12.15 -31.93 23.30
CA SER A 681 -13.28 -31.69 22.39
C SER A 681 -12.90 -30.74 21.25
N GLU A 682 -13.33 -31.02 20.01
CA GLU A 682 -13.16 -30.08 18.89
C GLU A 682 -13.83 -28.73 19.13
N LYS A 683 -14.92 -28.71 19.90
CA LYS A 683 -15.68 -27.47 20.18
C LYS A 683 -15.14 -26.67 21.36
N ILE A 684 -14.56 -27.36 22.33
CA ILE A 684 -14.07 -26.79 23.60
C ILE A 684 -12.71 -27.44 23.87
N PRO A 685 -11.63 -26.95 23.25
CA PRO A 685 -10.36 -27.65 23.26
C PRO A 685 -9.49 -27.20 24.43
N TYR A 686 -10.06 -27.31 25.63
CA TYR A 686 -9.38 -27.15 26.93
C TYR A 686 -10.08 -28.03 27.96
N VAL A 687 -9.40 -28.36 29.05
CA VAL A 687 -9.94 -29.17 30.14
C VAL A 687 -10.09 -28.30 31.38
N PHE A 688 -11.30 -28.24 31.94
CA PHE A 688 -11.53 -27.55 33.21
C PHE A 688 -12.46 -28.35 34.12
N ASP A 689 -11.98 -28.68 35.31
CA ASP A 689 -12.74 -29.28 36.41
C ASP A 689 -12.65 -28.37 37.66
N GLY A 690 -13.81 -27.89 38.13
CA GLY A 690 -13.90 -27.04 39.31
C GLY A 690 -13.48 -27.74 40.61
N GLY A 691 -13.59 -29.08 40.66
CA GLY A 691 -13.15 -29.88 41.81
C GLY A 691 -11.66 -30.16 41.83
N GLU A 692 -10.95 -29.94 40.73
CA GLU A 692 -9.51 -30.15 40.66
C GLU A 692 -8.73 -28.97 41.23
N ILE A 693 -7.69 -29.31 41.98
CA ILE A 693 -6.78 -28.33 42.58
C ILE A 693 -5.51 -28.13 41.73
N LEU A 694 -5.21 -29.02 40.80
CA LEU A 694 -4.04 -28.89 39.93
C LEU A 694 -4.39 -28.03 38.69
N ARG A 695 -3.58 -27.01 38.45
CA ARG A 695 -3.64 -26.09 37.32
C ARG A 695 -2.43 -26.29 36.43
N VAL A 696 -2.64 -26.16 35.12
CA VAL A 696 -1.58 -26.32 34.12
C VAL A 696 -0.73 -25.06 34.07
N THR A 697 0.60 -25.25 34.09
CA THR A 697 1.56 -24.21 33.74
C THR A 697 2.39 -24.62 32.52
N ARG A 698 2.76 -23.63 31.71
CA ARG A 698 3.53 -23.81 30.48
C ARG A 698 4.78 -22.92 30.47
N GLY A 699 5.80 -23.31 29.72
CA GLY A 699 7.13 -22.70 29.79
C GLY A 699 8.09 -23.52 30.67
N ASP A 700 9.23 -22.93 31.02
CA ASP A 700 10.31 -23.62 31.75
C ASP A 700 10.84 -22.70 32.87
N TYR A 701 11.00 -23.28 34.06
CA TYR A 701 11.69 -22.68 35.20
C TYR A 701 12.82 -23.61 35.68
N GLY A 702 14.06 -23.32 35.25
CA GLY A 702 15.26 -24.04 35.70
C GLY A 702 15.80 -25.11 34.72
N ASN A 703 16.22 -26.26 35.26
CA ASN A 703 16.91 -27.34 34.54
C ASN A 703 15.98 -28.44 33.99
N LEU A 704 14.67 -28.37 34.25
CA LEU A 704 13.69 -29.32 33.73
C LEU A 704 13.21 -28.82 32.35
N SER A 705 14.02 -29.07 31.32
CA SER A 705 13.79 -28.51 29.98
C SER A 705 12.61 -29.16 29.25
N SER A 706 11.40 -28.64 29.44
CA SER A 706 10.24 -28.94 28.58
C SER A 706 10.19 -28.06 27.32
N GLY A 707 10.85 -26.90 27.31
CA GLY A 707 10.84 -26.02 26.14
C GLY A 707 9.43 -25.48 25.84
N CYS A 708 8.94 -25.62 24.60
CA CYS A 708 7.55 -25.32 24.26
C CYS A 708 6.55 -26.41 24.70
N ASP A 709 7.02 -27.53 25.24
CA ASP A 709 6.18 -28.63 25.75
C ASP A 709 5.67 -28.33 27.17
N ARG A 710 4.83 -29.22 27.73
CA ARG A 710 4.19 -29.02 29.03
C ARG A 710 5.24 -28.83 30.14
N GLY A 711 5.19 -27.67 30.80
CA GLY A 711 6.20 -27.21 31.78
C GLY A 711 6.09 -27.86 33.15
N GLY A 712 4.88 -27.89 33.72
CA GLY A 712 4.67 -28.43 35.05
C GLY A 712 3.20 -28.41 35.50
N LEU A 713 2.97 -28.84 36.73
CA LEU A 713 1.67 -28.81 37.42
C LEU A 713 1.81 -28.02 38.72
N CYS A 714 0.90 -27.07 38.95
CA CYS A 714 0.89 -26.24 40.16
C CYS A 714 -0.47 -26.29 40.87
N TYR A 715 -0.47 -26.31 42.20
CA TYR A 715 -1.69 -26.33 43.00
C TYR A 715 -2.31 -24.92 43.07
N SER A 716 -3.62 -24.81 42.81
CA SER A 716 -4.42 -23.59 42.86
C SER A 716 -4.44 -22.91 44.24
N GLN A 717 -4.27 -23.70 45.32
CA GLN A 717 -4.22 -23.24 46.72
C GLN A 717 -2.80 -23.12 47.30
N SER A 718 -1.75 -23.49 46.54
CA SER A 718 -0.38 -23.42 47.08
C SER A 718 0.18 -22.01 47.06
N PHE A 719 1.13 -21.72 47.96
CA PHE A 719 1.94 -20.49 47.95
C PHE A 719 2.82 -20.33 46.68
N ARG A 720 2.79 -21.30 45.76
CA ARG A 720 3.56 -21.26 44.51
C ARG A 720 2.88 -20.32 43.53
N LYS A 721 3.62 -19.29 43.11
CA LYS A 721 3.19 -18.28 42.14
C LYS A 721 3.77 -18.63 40.76
N ALA A 722 3.13 -18.14 39.70
CA ALA A 722 3.63 -18.29 38.33
C ALA A 722 3.42 -16.99 37.54
N GLY A 723 4.10 -16.90 36.41
CA GLY A 723 3.98 -15.80 35.46
C GLY A 723 2.59 -15.68 34.86
N LEU A 724 2.24 -14.47 34.46
CA LEU A 724 0.97 -14.15 33.83
C LEU A 724 1.20 -13.61 32.43
N ARG A 725 0.52 -14.19 31.43
CA ARG A 725 0.37 -13.62 30.09
C ARG A 725 -1.10 -13.54 29.75
N ILE A 726 -1.56 -12.34 29.41
CA ILE A 726 -2.96 -12.12 29.05
C ILE A 726 -3.18 -12.34 27.55
N VAL A 727 -4.33 -12.92 27.23
CA VAL A 727 -4.82 -13.06 25.87
C VAL A 727 -6.25 -12.55 25.75
N ARG A 728 -6.68 -12.32 24.51
CA ARG A 728 -8.04 -11.92 24.19
C ARG A 728 -8.45 -12.49 22.85
N THR A 729 -9.65 -13.04 22.78
CA THR A 729 -10.18 -13.59 21.52
C THR A 729 -10.65 -12.49 20.57
N ILE A 730 -10.33 -12.62 19.26
CA ILE A 730 -10.67 -11.64 18.20
C ILE A 730 -11.95 -12.01 17.48
#